data_AF-A0A9P7ZNJ8-F1
#
_entry.id   AF-A0A9P7ZNJ8-F1
#
_cell.length_a   1.000
_cell.length_b   1.000
_cell.length_c   1.000
_cell.angle_alpha   90.00
_cell.angle_beta   90.00
_cell.angle_gamma   90.00
#
_symmetry.space_group_name_H-M   'P 1'
#
loop_
_entity.id
_entity.type
_entity.pdbx_description
1 polymer ?
#
loop_
_entity_poly.entity_id
_entity_poly.type
_entity_poly.pdbx_seq_one_letter_code
_entity_poly.pdbx_strand_id
1 'polypeptide(L)'
;MAPSSHHSASSSSASSSSATMTERDPESQQPKGNHKVNYVRGLIDQAGVTDAVLNHHYAGEGTTESPYLVEFLPNDPYNPMGFKRSRKWLITIVQAFATLSVSFASSAFSGGIATVLYDFRVSQEVAILGVSMFVLGFAIGPLFWAPLSEMFGRQKLFFITYMAMTAFEAGAAGAPNIETLIILRFFAGAFGSSPLTNAGGVIADMFVANERGIATSIFAMAPFLGPALGPIAGGFLGQAHGWRWVQGMITIFNGILWIVSTVTYPETYTPVLLQQRAKALSKKTGKVYISKLNVGQPKLGVAARLKGALLRPWILLFVEPIVLITSIYMAIIYGTLYLCFAAFPIVYQQGRGWSPGIGGLAFIGLAVGMTIAVVGTIFDNKRYARTAAKHNGAAPPEARLPPGLVGSILIPAGMFWFAWTNGPDIHWSVSIIGSGVFGAGIVLIFLSLMTYLIDSYVIFAASVLAANSVLRSLFGAAFPLFTSYMYEDLGIHWASSIPAFLAVACVPFPFLFYYYGHRIRANGKYASEAAAVLQRLRTKTEDTSDTGAHSSPGDSTSFYSVPEGNSTTASSPLNSDPSPYREARQFGYTLKQAIKISLEEKTYLSGLNLCRSALAAGASKRKSHAKPRPVPIPPPRHLALIATLAVHPEQTTRVEKGSQTAISSHALDYLRSLLHIVGPLHADFRAAFQFLHLGRPGRRSGYNSHGNNSDLSDYEAESDAADRLRGKLANESSLWHRGRDFWSVLGWALNCSALYPQRWRYWKPWLEFMVDVLEADWRERERQDLDAYEADGSVGEVPLTLRHDSMIAMYMDEPQSGRRGSPKLFVKALLADGSDLASAAFPEVFEKEPRGRKKESRKRKRESINIESGNFGDYLDDDAISSGGSEPPTPQKTRSSGRAPSRETTFGEQHAGFVESIDIRLRLFKLLSLALWQFHKLDEMDDLYIKFAAGLRVLSLPAFALVVTQRHNALIPETHPTVLKGLFHHLLSRYKQPGLVDPEGEQAAALSSIMLARCYALHAANSTSAEDNAKLSIAIESALQLIWMSNKVGNDKEMREVVGAVETGIAARENKVKVKRKSGKNTAGSAEVMAHEMLSNSSERLRILLDVIQATHGAAA
;
A
#
# COMPACT_ATOMS: atom_id res chain seq x y z
N MET A 1 60.38 -31.16 37.26
CA MET A 1 61.14 -30.22 38.13
C MET A 1 60.85 -28.80 37.64
N ALA A 2 60.19 -27.97 38.46
CA ALA A 2 60.41 -26.51 38.40
C ALA A 2 61.91 -26.22 38.72
N PRO A 3 62.50 -25.02 38.56
CA PRO A 3 61.95 -23.66 38.40
C PRO A 3 62.72 -22.82 37.31
N SER A 4 62.54 -21.51 37.10
CA SER A 4 63.26 -20.37 37.75
C SER A 4 63.38 -19.25 36.68
N SER A 5 62.77 -18.06 36.84
CA SER A 5 63.22 -16.80 37.48
C SER A 5 64.28 -15.96 36.74
N HIS A 6 64.05 -14.63 36.76
CA HIS A 6 64.96 -13.46 36.56
C HIS A 6 64.84 -12.70 35.22
N HIS A 7 64.30 -11.47 35.19
CA HIS A 7 64.72 -10.16 35.76
C HIS A 7 65.58 -9.34 34.79
N SER A 8 65.16 -8.11 34.50
CA SER A 8 65.77 -6.83 34.93
C SER A 8 65.29 -5.70 34.00
N ALA A 9 64.60 -4.67 34.53
CA ALA A 9 65.13 -3.37 35.03
C ALA A 9 65.25 -2.35 33.89
N SER A 10 65.00 -1.05 33.99
CA SER A 10 64.69 -0.05 35.04
C SER A 10 64.21 1.21 34.27
N SER A 11 63.36 2.11 34.77
CA SER A 11 63.65 3.21 35.72
C SER A 11 62.44 4.18 35.67
N SER A 12 61.72 4.37 36.79
CA SER A 12 61.59 5.63 37.59
C SER A 12 61.26 6.91 36.79
N SER A 13 60.33 7.79 37.15
CA SER A 13 59.76 8.25 38.44
C SER A 13 58.60 9.21 38.09
N ALA A 14 57.37 9.02 38.57
CA ALA A 14 56.82 9.57 39.82
C ALA A 14 56.81 11.12 39.93
N SER A 15 55.62 11.73 39.81
CA SER A 15 55.18 12.82 40.69
C SER A 15 53.66 13.04 40.60
N SER A 16 53.05 13.06 41.79
CA SER A 16 51.65 13.24 42.15
C SER A 16 51.04 14.58 41.76
N SER A 17 49.74 14.62 41.41
CA SER A 17 48.70 15.36 42.17
C SER A 17 47.31 15.32 41.49
N SER A 18 46.32 14.89 42.28
CA SER A 18 44.94 15.39 42.41
C SER A 18 44.12 15.82 41.17
N ALA A 19 43.12 14.97 40.88
CA ALA A 19 41.71 15.30 40.65
C ALA A 19 41.24 15.98 39.35
N THR A 20 40.05 15.51 38.92
CA THR A 20 39.12 16.01 37.89
C THR A 20 39.51 15.80 36.43
N MET A 21 39.20 14.61 35.89
CA MET A 21 39.05 14.41 34.44
C MET A 21 37.62 14.75 34.03
N THR A 22 37.51 15.88 33.36
CA THR A 22 36.40 16.30 32.51
C THR A 22 36.06 15.24 31.45
N GLU A 23 34.76 15.04 31.28
CA GLU A 23 34.10 14.31 30.20
C GLU A 23 34.67 14.73 28.83
N ARG A 24 35.05 13.76 27.99
CA ARG A 24 35.53 14.00 26.62
C ARG A 24 34.35 13.87 25.65
N ASP A 25 34.22 14.86 24.77
CA ASP A 25 33.27 14.95 23.65
C ASP A 25 33.02 13.62 22.91
N PRO A 26 31.75 13.28 22.60
CA PRO A 26 31.41 12.07 21.86
C PRO A 26 31.77 12.12 20.36
N GLU A 27 32.26 13.25 19.83
CA GLU A 27 32.72 13.35 18.42
C GLU A 27 34.14 12.81 18.18
N SER A 28 34.88 12.43 19.23
CA SER A 28 36.27 11.97 19.11
C SER A 28 36.45 10.45 18.85
N GLN A 29 35.37 9.68 18.70
CA GLN A 29 35.42 8.24 18.40
C GLN A 29 34.90 7.88 17.00
N GLN A 30 35.28 8.61 15.95
CA GLN A 30 35.31 7.99 14.62
C GLN A 30 36.56 7.10 14.53
N PRO A 31 36.46 5.76 14.52
CA PRO A 31 37.59 4.95 14.11
C PRO A 31 37.88 5.27 12.64
N LYS A 32 38.92 6.06 12.39
CA LYS A 32 39.61 6.16 11.10
C LYS A 32 40.24 4.80 10.78
N GLY A 33 39.41 3.85 10.37
CA GLY A 33 39.78 2.48 10.02
C GLY A 33 39.09 2.08 8.74
N ASN A 34 39.74 2.35 7.61
CA ASN A 34 39.30 1.88 6.30
C ASN A 34 39.54 0.35 6.22
N HIS A 35 38.72 -0.44 6.89
CA HIS A 35 38.84 -1.91 6.88
C HIS A 35 38.40 -2.45 5.52
N LYS A 36 39.37 -2.58 4.60
CA LYS A 36 39.21 -3.30 3.34
C LYS A 36 38.88 -4.77 3.64
N VAL A 37 37.61 -5.14 3.54
CA VAL A 37 37.19 -6.54 3.59
C VAL A 37 37.79 -7.27 2.38
N ASN A 38 38.45 -8.41 2.61
CA ASN A 38 38.98 -9.23 1.54
C ASN A 38 37.82 -9.72 0.64
N TYR A 39 37.96 -9.57 -0.68
CA TYR A 39 36.92 -9.87 -1.66
C TYR A 39 36.38 -11.30 -1.54
N VAL A 40 37.28 -12.28 -1.36
CA VAL A 40 36.93 -13.71 -1.20
C VAL A 40 36.09 -13.94 0.06
N ARG A 41 36.39 -13.22 1.14
CA ARG A 41 35.60 -13.27 2.38
C ARG A 41 34.19 -12.71 2.16
N GLY A 42 34.03 -11.66 1.35
CA GLY A 42 32.72 -11.12 1.00
C GLY A 42 31.86 -12.03 0.11
N LEU A 43 32.47 -12.97 -0.62
CA LEU A 43 31.75 -13.97 -1.43
C LEU A 43 31.27 -15.18 -0.63
N ILE A 44 32.06 -15.59 0.37
CA ILE A 44 31.81 -16.81 1.16
C ILE A 44 31.06 -16.48 2.46
N ASP A 45 31.48 -15.43 3.16
CA ASP A 45 30.88 -14.96 4.41
C ASP A 45 29.94 -13.76 4.15
N GLN A 46 28.70 -14.09 3.84
CA GLN A 46 27.61 -13.14 3.55
C GLN A 46 27.07 -12.44 4.81
N ALA A 47 27.36 -12.94 6.02
CA ALA A 47 26.86 -12.35 7.26
C ALA A 47 27.58 -11.04 7.61
N GLY A 48 28.84 -10.88 7.14
CA GLY A 48 29.59 -9.63 7.22
C GLY A 48 29.72 -9.07 8.63
N VAL A 49 29.93 -9.95 9.63
CA VAL A 49 30.13 -9.56 11.03
C VAL A 49 31.60 -9.19 11.23
N THR A 50 31.93 -7.92 11.03
CA THR A 50 33.23 -7.34 11.36
C THR A 50 33.29 -6.90 12.82
N ASP A 51 34.48 -6.64 13.36
CA ASP A 51 34.63 -6.19 14.76
C ASP A 51 33.87 -4.88 15.03
N ALA A 52 33.82 -3.99 14.03
CA ALA A 52 32.97 -2.79 14.07
C ALA A 52 31.46 -3.09 14.13
N VAL A 53 30.99 -4.19 13.53
CA VAL A 53 29.58 -4.62 13.53
C VAL A 53 29.22 -5.31 14.85
N LEU A 54 30.17 -6.01 15.47
CA LEU A 54 30.03 -6.64 16.78
C LEU A 54 29.99 -5.62 17.91
N ASN A 55 30.79 -4.56 17.83
CA ASN A 55 30.89 -3.53 18.85
C ASN A 55 29.87 -2.38 18.66
N HIS A 56 29.07 -2.42 17.61
CA HIS A 56 28.06 -1.39 17.34
C HIS A 56 26.83 -1.57 18.24
N HIS A 57 26.35 -0.47 18.82
CA HIS A 57 25.16 -0.50 19.66
C HIS A 57 23.89 -0.43 18.80
N TYR A 58 23.20 -1.56 18.68
CA TYR A 58 21.90 -1.64 18.01
C TYR A 58 20.77 -1.25 18.97
N ALA A 59 19.73 -0.60 18.45
CA ALA A 59 18.53 -0.27 19.24
C ALA A 59 17.79 -1.54 19.68
N GLY A 60 17.40 -1.61 20.96
CA GLY A 60 16.73 -2.74 21.59
C GLY A 60 17.46 -3.22 22.86
N GLU A 61 16.95 -4.26 23.51
CA GLU A 61 17.56 -4.84 24.72
C GLU A 61 18.18 -6.23 24.47
N GLY A 62 17.96 -6.80 23.29
CA GLY A 62 18.48 -8.11 22.90
C GLY A 62 17.65 -9.28 23.45
N THR A 63 16.43 -9.01 23.92
CA THR A 63 15.47 -9.99 24.44
C THR A 63 14.49 -10.42 23.34
N THR A 64 13.68 -11.45 23.58
CA THR A 64 12.64 -11.91 22.64
C THR A 64 11.53 -10.88 22.41
N GLU A 65 11.30 -10.00 23.38
CA GLU A 65 10.28 -8.94 23.35
C GLU A 65 10.81 -7.63 22.76
N SER A 66 12.09 -7.30 23.02
CA SER A 66 12.79 -6.13 22.47
C SER A 66 14.12 -6.55 21.79
N PRO A 67 14.04 -7.17 20.60
CA PRO A 67 15.22 -7.67 19.90
C PRO A 67 16.06 -6.52 19.34
N TYR A 68 17.37 -6.72 19.27
CA TYR A 68 18.26 -5.76 18.63
C TYR A 68 17.96 -5.63 17.14
N LEU A 69 17.66 -4.42 16.68
CA LEU A 69 17.34 -4.14 15.29
C LEU A 69 18.61 -3.93 14.47
N VAL A 70 18.90 -4.89 13.59
CA VAL A 70 20.10 -4.84 12.75
C VAL A 70 19.83 -4.05 11.48
N GLU A 71 20.67 -3.03 11.26
CA GLU A 71 20.76 -2.24 10.03
C GLU A 71 22.21 -2.15 9.53
N PHE A 72 22.40 -1.62 8.31
CA PHE A 72 23.75 -1.38 7.78
C PHE A 72 24.35 -0.15 8.46
N LEU A 73 25.65 -0.19 8.75
CA LEU A 73 26.38 0.99 9.20
C LEU A 73 26.52 2.03 8.07
N PRO A 74 26.70 3.33 8.39
CA PRO A 74 26.82 4.42 7.40
C PRO A 74 27.89 4.21 6.32
N ASN A 75 28.93 3.40 6.59
CA ASN A 75 29.99 3.04 5.63
C ASN A 75 30.23 1.51 5.59
N ASP A 76 29.16 0.72 5.56
CA ASP A 76 29.27 -0.74 5.57
C ASP A 76 29.76 -1.29 4.21
N PRO A 77 30.89 -2.02 4.15
CA PRO A 77 31.41 -2.61 2.91
C PRO A 77 30.51 -3.71 2.31
N TYR A 78 29.56 -4.25 3.09
CA TYR A 78 28.58 -5.25 2.64
C TYR A 78 27.29 -4.63 2.11
N ASN A 79 27.10 -3.31 2.20
CA ASN A 79 25.96 -2.64 1.59
C ASN A 79 26.12 -2.60 0.04
N PRO A 80 25.24 -3.27 -0.74
CA PRO A 80 25.34 -3.33 -2.20
C PRO A 80 25.23 -1.94 -2.87
N MET A 81 24.52 -0.99 -2.25
CA MET A 81 24.44 0.39 -2.73
C MET A 81 25.78 1.14 -2.58
N GLY A 82 26.64 0.72 -1.66
CA GLY A 82 27.97 1.28 -1.43
C GLY A 82 29.09 0.69 -2.30
N PHE A 83 28.80 -0.29 -3.17
CA PHE A 83 29.84 -0.90 -4.00
C PHE A 83 30.52 0.09 -4.96
N LYS A 84 31.81 -0.12 -5.22
CA LYS A 84 32.55 0.64 -6.24
C LYS A 84 31.85 0.53 -7.60
N ARG A 85 31.79 1.64 -8.34
CA ARG A 85 31.13 1.73 -9.65
C ARG A 85 31.59 0.62 -10.62
N SER A 86 32.89 0.36 -10.70
CA SER A 86 33.44 -0.72 -11.54
C SER A 86 32.88 -2.11 -11.18
N ARG A 87 32.71 -2.41 -9.89
CA ARG A 87 32.13 -3.68 -9.43
C ARG A 87 30.65 -3.78 -9.80
N LYS A 88 29.88 -2.70 -9.62
CA LYS A 88 28.46 -2.66 -10.00
C LYS A 88 28.28 -2.93 -11.50
N TRP A 89 29.08 -2.27 -12.33
CA TRP A 89 29.05 -2.46 -13.79
C TRP A 89 29.54 -3.85 -14.21
N LEU A 90 30.57 -4.40 -13.58
CA LEU A 90 31.02 -5.77 -13.84
C LEU A 90 29.87 -6.76 -13.59
N ILE A 91 29.19 -6.67 -12.45
CA ILE A 91 28.04 -7.53 -12.11
C ILE A 91 26.92 -7.34 -13.15
N THR A 92 26.58 -6.09 -13.52
CA THR A 92 25.55 -5.85 -14.55
C THR A 92 25.90 -6.44 -15.92
N ILE A 93 27.17 -6.32 -16.35
CA ILE A 93 27.64 -6.87 -17.62
C ILE A 93 27.59 -8.39 -17.59
N VAL A 94 28.09 -9.02 -16.54
CA VAL A 94 28.00 -10.47 -16.36
C VAL A 94 26.54 -10.92 -16.42
N GLN A 95 25.60 -10.21 -15.76
CA GLN A 95 24.17 -10.54 -15.82
C GLN A 95 23.58 -10.42 -17.23
N ALA A 96 24.00 -9.40 -17.96
CA ALA A 96 23.60 -9.19 -19.34
C ALA A 96 24.09 -10.35 -20.21
N PHE A 97 25.37 -10.71 -20.13
CA PHE A 97 25.90 -11.87 -20.85
C PHE A 97 25.22 -13.19 -20.45
N ALA A 98 24.90 -13.34 -19.18
CA ALA A 98 24.20 -14.52 -18.68
C ALA A 98 22.77 -14.63 -19.25
N THR A 99 22.07 -13.50 -19.34
CA THR A 99 20.77 -13.38 -20.01
C THR A 99 20.86 -13.61 -21.52
N LEU A 100 21.90 -13.07 -22.15
CA LEU A 100 22.17 -13.27 -23.57
C LEU A 100 22.42 -14.75 -23.86
N SER A 101 23.19 -15.44 -23.00
CA SER A 101 23.53 -16.85 -23.16
C SER A 101 22.30 -17.76 -23.15
N VAL A 102 21.38 -17.58 -22.18
CA VAL A 102 20.15 -18.37 -22.16
C VAL A 102 19.25 -18.06 -23.37
N SER A 103 19.09 -16.79 -23.73
CA SER A 103 18.31 -16.41 -24.93
C SER A 103 18.94 -16.96 -26.21
N PHE A 104 20.27 -16.94 -26.31
CA PHE A 104 21.04 -17.52 -27.41
C PHE A 104 20.84 -19.04 -27.48
N ALA A 105 20.94 -19.75 -26.35
CA ALA A 105 20.72 -21.20 -26.26
C ALA A 105 19.32 -21.63 -26.75
N SER A 106 18.31 -20.78 -26.54
CA SER A 106 16.94 -21.06 -26.99
C SER A 106 16.80 -21.14 -28.51
N SER A 107 17.63 -20.42 -29.26
CA SER A 107 17.53 -20.26 -30.72
C SER A 107 18.67 -20.92 -31.49
N ALA A 108 19.87 -21.02 -30.91
CA ALA A 108 21.04 -21.61 -31.55
C ALA A 108 20.82 -23.06 -31.99
N PHE A 109 20.00 -23.81 -31.24
CA PHE A 109 19.59 -25.17 -31.61
C PHE A 109 18.93 -25.26 -32.99
N SER A 110 18.24 -24.20 -33.43
CA SER A 110 17.56 -24.18 -34.75
C SER A 110 18.52 -24.44 -35.91
N GLY A 111 19.77 -23.98 -35.82
CA GLY A 111 20.78 -24.21 -36.86
C GLY A 111 21.25 -25.66 -36.97
N GLY A 112 20.98 -26.49 -35.95
CA GLY A 112 21.29 -27.92 -35.95
C GLY A 112 20.12 -28.82 -36.35
N ILE A 113 18.91 -28.27 -36.56
CA ILE A 113 17.68 -29.07 -36.77
C ILE A 113 17.85 -30.08 -37.90
N ALA A 114 18.39 -29.69 -39.06
CA ALA A 114 18.60 -30.62 -40.18
C ALA A 114 19.42 -31.87 -39.79
N THR A 115 20.46 -31.70 -38.98
CA THR A 115 21.29 -32.82 -38.50
C THR A 115 20.59 -33.65 -37.41
N VAL A 116 19.69 -33.05 -36.63
CA VAL A 116 18.84 -33.77 -35.65
C VAL A 116 17.85 -34.69 -36.37
N LEU A 117 17.20 -34.19 -37.44
CA LEU A 117 16.30 -35.02 -38.25
C LEU A 117 17.04 -36.22 -38.84
N TYR A 118 18.25 -35.99 -39.35
CA TYR A 118 19.07 -37.04 -39.95
C TYR A 118 19.51 -38.09 -38.91
N ASP A 119 20.07 -37.66 -37.78
CA ASP A 119 20.61 -38.55 -36.74
C ASP A 119 19.52 -39.40 -36.07
N PHE A 120 18.38 -38.79 -35.72
CA PHE A 120 17.32 -39.47 -34.97
C PHE A 120 16.18 -39.99 -35.84
N ARG A 121 16.16 -39.68 -37.14
CA ARG A 121 15.12 -40.11 -38.10
C ARG A 121 13.70 -39.75 -37.64
N VAL A 122 13.54 -38.52 -37.19
CA VAL A 122 12.28 -37.96 -36.69
C VAL A 122 11.69 -36.95 -37.66
N SER A 123 10.41 -36.65 -37.50
CA SER A 123 9.76 -35.60 -38.30
C SER A 123 10.28 -34.20 -37.91
N GLN A 124 10.07 -33.23 -38.80
CA GLN A 124 10.51 -31.85 -38.58
C GLN A 124 9.87 -31.23 -37.33
N GLU A 125 8.62 -31.58 -37.05
CA GLU A 125 7.86 -31.10 -35.88
C GLU A 125 8.50 -31.56 -34.58
N VAL A 126 8.92 -32.83 -34.51
CA VAL A 126 9.56 -33.41 -33.32
C VAL A 126 10.92 -32.76 -33.09
N ALA A 127 11.68 -32.44 -34.15
CA ALA A 127 12.94 -31.71 -33.99
C ALA A 127 12.70 -30.25 -33.54
N ILE A 128 11.70 -29.56 -34.09
CA ILE A 128 11.31 -28.20 -33.68
C ILE A 128 10.81 -28.17 -32.23
N LEU A 129 10.21 -29.27 -31.74
CA LEU A 129 9.80 -29.41 -30.34
C LEU A 129 10.96 -29.16 -29.36
N GLY A 130 12.22 -29.41 -29.76
CA GLY A 130 13.40 -29.06 -28.97
C GLY A 130 13.63 -27.55 -28.80
N VAL A 131 13.21 -26.71 -29.75
CA VAL A 131 13.15 -25.24 -29.59
C VAL A 131 12.00 -24.89 -28.66
N SER A 132 10.80 -25.40 -28.95
CA SER A 132 9.58 -25.08 -28.20
C SER A 132 9.66 -25.45 -26.73
N MET A 133 10.18 -26.62 -26.39
CA MET A 133 10.30 -27.09 -25.00
C MET A 133 11.32 -26.29 -24.19
N PHE A 134 12.38 -25.79 -24.83
CA PHE A 134 13.31 -24.87 -24.16
C PHE A 134 12.61 -23.56 -23.77
N VAL A 135 11.81 -23.00 -24.68
CA VAL A 135 11.02 -21.78 -24.45
C VAL A 135 9.88 -22.03 -23.47
N LEU A 136 9.27 -23.21 -23.47
CA LEU A 136 8.31 -23.60 -22.43
C LEU A 136 8.97 -23.60 -21.04
N GLY A 137 10.24 -24.01 -20.97
CA GLY A 137 11.08 -23.81 -19.79
C GLY A 137 11.14 -22.33 -19.34
N PHE A 138 11.23 -21.38 -20.28
CA PHE A 138 11.16 -19.93 -19.98
C PHE A 138 9.81 -19.49 -19.43
N ALA A 139 8.72 -20.22 -19.69
CA ALA A 139 7.43 -19.93 -19.08
C ALA A 139 7.41 -20.35 -17.61
N ILE A 140 7.92 -21.56 -17.33
CA ILE A 140 7.75 -22.22 -16.03
C ILE A 140 8.82 -21.77 -15.03
N GLY A 141 10.09 -21.69 -15.44
CA GLY A 141 11.21 -21.37 -14.54
C GLY A 141 11.04 -20.05 -13.76
N PRO A 142 10.71 -18.92 -14.42
CA PRO A 142 10.53 -17.63 -13.76
C PRO A 142 9.55 -17.60 -12.60
N LEU A 143 8.51 -18.44 -12.66
CA LEU A 143 7.49 -18.56 -11.61
C LEU A 143 8.07 -19.08 -10.29
N PHE A 144 9.15 -19.86 -10.35
CA PHE A 144 9.86 -20.35 -9.18
C PHE A 144 11.04 -19.46 -8.81
N TRP A 145 11.84 -19.05 -9.80
CA TRP A 145 13.11 -18.36 -9.52
C TRP A 145 12.92 -16.94 -8.98
N ALA A 146 11.85 -16.24 -9.35
CA ALA A 146 11.55 -14.93 -8.79
C ALA A 146 11.30 -14.99 -7.27
N PRO A 147 10.28 -15.73 -6.76
CA PRO A 147 10.03 -15.79 -5.31
C PRO A 147 11.16 -16.47 -4.53
N LEU A 148 11.79 -17.51 -5.09
CA LEU A 148 12.91 -18.17 -4.40
C LEU A 148 14.10 -17.23 -4.20
N SER A 149 14.33 -16.28 -5.10
CA SER A 149 15.45 -15.34 -4.99
C SER A 149 15.21 -14.27 -3.92
N GLU A 150 13.95 -13.90 -3.66
CA GLU A 150 13.58 -13.02 -2.53
C GLU A 150 13.64 -13.74 -1.19
N MET A 151 13.58 -15.07 -1.18
CA MET A 151 13.63 -15.89 0.03
C MET A 151 15.04 -16.32 0.41
N PHE A 152 15.82 -16.79 -0.58
CA PHE A 152 17.13 -17.41 -0.36
C PHE A 152 18.31 -16.51 -0.76
N GLY A 153 18.03 -15.35 -1.38
CA GLY A 153 19.04 -14.44 -1.91
C GLY A 153 19.32 -14.67 -3.40
N ARG A 154 20.00 -13.71 -4.03
CA ARG A 154 20.31 -13.76 -5.46
C ARG A 154 21.51 -14.66 -5.76
N GLN A 155 22.54 -14.66 -4.92
CA GLN A 155 23.82 -15.33 -5.22
C GLN A 155 23.65 -16.84 -5.29
N LYS A 156 23.07 -17.45 -4.25
CA LYS A 156 22.85 -18.90 -4.19
C LYS A 156 21.93 -19.38 -5.30
N LEU A 157 20.92 -18.59 -5.63
CA LEU A 157 19.98 -18.92 -6.69
C LEU A 157 20.65 -18.93 -8.06
N PHE A 158 21.44 -17.90 -8.41
CA PHE A 158 22.17 -17.91 -9.67
C PHE A 158 23.19 -19.05 -9.74
N PHE A 159 23.92 -19.32 -8.65
CA PHE A 159 24.84 -20.45 -8.60
C PHE A 159 24.15 -21.78 -8.95
N ILE A 160 23.05 -22.10 -8.27
CA ILE A 160 22.32 -23.36 -8.45
C ILE A 160 21.70 -23.45 -9.84
N THR A 161 21.05 -22.38 -10.30
CA THR A 161 20.34 -22.37 -11.58
C THR A 161 21.28 -22.47 -12.78
N TYR A 162 22.43 -21.78 -12.76
CA TYR A 162 23.42 -21.88 -13.83
C TYR A 162 24.19 -23.20 -13.82
N MET A 163 24.48 -23.75 -12.64
CA MET A 163 25.04 -25.10 -12.53
C MET A 163 24.09 -26.12 -13.16
N ALA A 164 22.81 -26.08 -12.79
CA ALA A 164 21.79 -26.97 -13.32
C ALA A 164 21.62 -26.78 -14.84
N MET A 165 21.51 -25.54 -15.32
CA MET A 165 21.43 -25.24 -16.75
C MET A 165 22.62 -25.84 -17.52
N THR A 166 23.84 -25.60 -17.05
CA THR A 166 25.06 -26.11 -17.69
C THR A 166 25.09 -27.64 -17.71
N ALA A 167 24.68 -28.29 -16.61
CA ALA A 167 24.60 -29.75 -16.53
C ALA A 167 23.55 -30.33 -17.48
N PHE A 168 22.37 -29.72 -17.58
CA PHE A 168 21.32 -30.16 -18.50
C PHE A 168 21.71 -29.95 -19.97
N GLU A 169 22.37 -28.85 -20.32
CA GLU A 169 22.90 -28.64 -21.68
C GLU A 169 24.03 -29.61 -22.03
N ALA A 170 24.92 -29.91 -21.08
CA ALA A 170 25.96 -30.93 -21.26
C ALA A 170 25.33 -32.32 -21.52
N GLY A 171 24.30 -32.66 -20.73
CA GLY A 171 23.52 -33.88 -20.95
C GLY A 171 22.80 -33.88 -22.30
N ALA A 172 22.26 -32.74 -22.73
CA ALA A 172 21.60 -32.59 -24.03
C ALA A 172 22.57 -32.84 -25.19
N ALA A 173 23.83 -32.36 -25.10
CA ALA A 173 24.86 -32.65 -26.09
C ALA A 173 25.17 -34.16 -26.19
N GLY A 174 25.09 -34.89 -25.07
CA GLY A 174 25.29 -36.33 -24.98
C GLY A 174 24.02 -37.17 -25.18
N ALA A 175 22.89 -36.58 -25.54
CA ALA A 175 21.62 -37.29 -25.58
C ALA A 175 21.63 -38.43 -26.62
N PRO A 176 21.22 -39.66 -26.24
CA PRO A 176 21.22 -40.81 -27.14
C PRO A 176 19.95 -40.91 -28.01
N ASN A 177 18.87 -40.20 -27.64
CA ASN A 177 17.60 -40.16 -28.35
C ASN A 177 16.95 -38.78 -28.25
N ILE A 178 15.91 -38.57 -29.05
CA ILE A 178 15.23 -37.28 -29.19
C ILE A 178 14.45 -36.88 -27.94
N GLU A 179 13.85 -37.84 -27.23
CA GLU A 179 13.08 -37.61 -26.02
C GLU A 179 13.97 -37.05 -24.92
N THR A 180 15.14 -37.66 -24.73
CA THR A 180 16.15 -37.21 -23.78
C THR A 180 16.63 -35.80 -24.15
N LEU A 181 16.91 -35.55 -25.43
CA LEU A 181 17.31 -34.22 -25.90
C LEU A 181 16.25 -33.17 -25.56
N ILE A 182 14.98 -33.43 -25.85
CA ILE A 182 13.87 -32.50 -25.61
C ILE A 182 13.66 -32.25 -24.11
N ILE A 183 13.65 -33.30 -23.28
CA ILE A 183 13.45 -33.19 -21.83
C ILE A 183 14.60 -32.41 -21.18
N LEU A 184 15.85 -32.71 -21.54
CA LEU A 184 17.01 -32.01 -21.00
C LEU A 184 17.02 -30.53 -21.43
N ARG A 185 16.61 -30.24 -22.67
CA ARG A 185 16.44 -28.86 -23.14
C ARG A 185 15.33 -28.11 -22.39
N PHE A 186 14.23 -28.77 -22.06
CA PHE A 186 13.19 -28.18 -21.21
C PHE A 186 13.76 -27.76 -19.84
N PHE A 187 14.50 -28.64 -19.18
CA PHE A 187 15.11 -28.32 -17.90
C PHE A 187 16.21 -27.26 -18.02
N ALA A 188 17.03 -27.31 -19.07
CA ALA A 188 18.02 -26.27 -19.36
C ALA A 188 17.36 -24.89 -19.51
N GLY A 189 16.27 -24.79 -20.27
CA GLY A 189 15.48 -23.55 -20.41
C GLY A 189 14.84 -23.13 -19.09
N ALA A 190 14.27 -24.08 -18.33
CA ALA A 190 13.65 -23.82 -17.04
C ALA A 190 14.64 -23.23 -16.05
N PHE A 191 15.78 -23.89 -15.78
CA PHE A 191 16.80 -23.39 -14.87
C PHE A 191 17.51 -22.14 -15.41
N GLY A 192 17.82 -22.11 -16.70
CA GLY A 192 18.51 -21.00 -17.35
C GLY A 192 17.71 -19.70 -17.43
N SER A 193 16.40 -19.73 -17.19
CA SER A 193 15.53 -18.54 -17.21
C SER A 193 15.65 -17.63 -15.98
N SER A 194 16.35 -18.06 -14.92
CA SER A 194 16.53 -17.27 -13.69
C SER A 194 17.04 -15.82 -13.86
N PRO A 195 17.99 -15.49 -14.75
CA PRO A 195 18.41 -14.10 -14.99
C PRO A 195 17.33 -13.25 -15.65
N LEU A 196 16.42 -13.82 -16.45
CA LEU A 196 15.38 -13.07 -17.17
C LEU A 196 14.44 -12.32 -16.21
N THR A 197 14.25 -12.83 -14.99
CA THR A 197 13.44 -12.18 -13.96
C THR A 197 14.26 -11.52 -12.86
N ASN A 198 15.37 -12.12 -12.46
CA ASN A 198 16.09 -11.67 -11.27
C ASN A 198 17.16 -10.61 -11.54
N ALA A 199 17.58 -10.43 -12.81
CA ALA A 199 18.56 -9.40 -13.18
C ALA A 199 18.09 -7.98 -12.84
N GLY A 200 16.81 -7.68 -13.08
CA GLY A 200 16.22 -6.39 -12.73
C GLY A 200 16.29 -6.11 -11.22
N GLY A 201 16.09 -7.16 -10.40
CA GLY A 201 16.26 -7.11 -8.95
C GLY A 201 17.69 -6.78 -8.55
N VAL A 202 18.67 -7.48 -9.12
CA VAL A 202 20.11 -7.22 -8.87
C VAL A 202 20.49 -5.77 -9.20
N ILE A 203 20.00 -5.23 -10.32
CA ILE A 203 20.25 -3.84 -10.70
C ILE A 203 19.59 -2.89 -9.68
N ALA A 204 18.36 -3.17 -9.24
CA ALA A 204 17.66 -2.37 -8.24
C ALA A 204 18.34 -2.41 -6.86
N ASP A 205 18.97 -3.54 -6.52
CA ASP A 205 19.67 -3.74 -5.25
C ASP A 205 21.00 -2.93 -5.19
N MET A 206 21.64 -2.64 -6.33
CA MET A 206 22.95 -1.97 -6.39
C MET A 206 22.93 -0.51 -6.87
N PHE A 207 21.97 -0.12 -7.71
CA PHE A 207 21.94 1.21 -8.34
C PHE A 207 20.86 2.11 -7.74
N VAL A 208 21.25 3.35 -7.46
CA VAL A 208 20.34 4.45 -7.13
C VAL A 208 19.44 4.80 -8.33
N ALA A 209 18.25 5.35 -8.06
CA ALA A 209 17.18 5.51 -9.05
C ALA A 209 17.59 6.29 -10.32
N ASN A 210 18.50 7.26 -10.20
CA ASN A 210 19.01 8.07 -11.31
C ASN A 210 19.97 7.28 -12.23
N GLU A 211 20.80 6.39 -11.70
CA GLU A 211 21.75 5.56 -12.48
C GLU A 211 21.10 4.29 -13.04
N ARG A 212 20.04 3.81 -12.36
CA ARG A 212 19.32 2.57 -12.69
C ARG A 212 18.83 2.53 -14.14
N GLY A 213 18.35 3.65 -14.67
CA GLY A 213 17.81 3.71 -16.04
C GLY A 213 18.82 3.34 -17.12
N ILE A 214 20.09 3.73 -16.97
CA ILE A 214 21.16 3.41 -17.93
C ILE A 214 21.53 1.93 -17.81
N ALA A 215 21.71 1.44 -16.59
CA ALA A 215 22.04 0.03 -16.33
C ALA A 215 20.96 -0.92 -16.88
N THR A 216 19.68 -0.60 -16.66
CA THR A 216 18.55 -1.37 -17.20
C THR A 216 18.48 -1.32 -18.73
N SER A 217 18.79 -0.17 -19.35
CA SER A 217 18.75 -0.02 -20.82
C SER A 217 19.84 -0.86 -21.50
N ILE A 218 21.05 -0.90 -20.93
CA ILE A 218 22.15 -1.72 -21.44
C ILE A 218 21.85 -3.21 -21.23
N PHE A 219 21.34 -3.58 -20.06
CA PHE A 219 20.90 -4.95 -19.79
C PHE A 219 19.80 -5.43 -20.75
N ALA A 220 18.87 -4.54 -21.10
CA ALA A 220 17.75 -4.86 -21.98
C ALA A 220 18.17 -5.31 -23.39
N MET A 221 19.40 -5.06 -23.83
CA MET A 221 19.92 -5.57 -25.11
C MET A 221 20.06 -7.10 -25.13
N ALA A 222 20.50 -7.67 -24.02
CA ALA A 222 20.85 -9.07 -23.91
C ALA A 222 19.73 -10.06 -24.33
N PRO A 223 18.50 -9.96 -23.79
CA PRO A 223 17.46 -10.94 -24.08
C PRO A 223 16.96 -10.92 -25.54
N PHE A 224 17.08 -9.78 -26.25
CA PHE A 224 16.65 -9.66 -27.65
C PHE A 224 17.74 -10.01 -28.65
N LEU A 225 19.00 -9.74 -28.32
CA LEU A 225 20.09 -10.04 -29.23
C LEU A 225 20.37 -11.55 -29.28
N GLY A 226 20.15 -12.27 -28.17
CA GLY A 226 20.32 -13.72 -28.10
C GLY A 226 19.59 -14.50 -29.20
N PRO A 227 18.26 -14.34 -29.38
CA PRO A 227 17.49 -15.06 -30.38
C PRO A 227 17.87 -14.73 -31.83
N ALA A 228 18.46 -13.55 -32.08
CA ALA A 228 18.95 -13.17 -33.41
C ALA A 228 20.36 -13.72 -33.70
N LEU A 229 21.23 -13.80 -32.69
CA LEU A 229 22.60 -14.32 -32.83
C LEU A 229 22.67 -15.86 -32.85
N GLY A 230 21.72 -16.52 -32.17
CA GLY A 230 21.70 -17.98 -32.05
C GLY A 230 21.70 -18.70 -33.40
N PRO A 231 20.75 -18.45 -34.31
CA PRO A 231 20.70 -19.13 -35.60
C PRO A 231 21.93 -18.88 -36.49
N ILE A 232 22.62 -17.75 -36.32
CA ILE A 232 23.86 -17.46 -37.05
C ILE A 232 24.96 -18.42 -36.59
N ALA A 233 25.26 -18.43 -35.29
CA ALA A 233 26.29 -19.30 -34.72
C ALA A 233 25.92 -20.78 -34.87
N GLY A 234 24.68 -21.13 -34.58
CA GLY A 234 24.14 -22.48 -34.69
C GLY A 234 24.08 -22.97 -36.13
N GLY A 235 23.81 -22.10 -37.11
CA GLY A 235 23.76 -22.46 -38.52
C GLY A 235 25.12 -22.84 -39.08
N PHE A 236 26.16 -22.03 -38.82
CA PHE A 236 27.53 -22.34 -39.26
C PHE A 236 28.10 -23.56 -38.52
N LEU A 237 27.97 -23.60 -37.19
CA LEU A 237 28.51 -24.71 -36.40
C LEU A 237 27.73 -26.01 -36.63
N GLY A 238 26.41 -25.94 -36.75
CA GLY A 238 25.55 -27.07 -37.07
C GLY A 238 25.85 -27.64 -38.46
N GLN A 239 26.11 -26.79 -39.46
CA GLN A 239 26.54 -27.22 -40.78
C GLN A 239 27.92 -27.90 -40.77
N ALA A 240 28.87 -27.40 -39.97
CA ALA A 240 30.24 -27.91 -39.95
C ALA A 240 30.43 -29.18 -39.10
N HIS A 241 29.81 -29.23 -37.92
CA HIS A 241 30.07 -30.24 -36.89
C HIS A 241 28.80 -30.85 -36.26
N GLY A 242 27.61 -30.50 -36.76
CA GLY A 242 26.34 -31.06 -36.32
C GLY A 242 25.80 -30.48 -35.01
N TRP A 243 24.57 -30.87 -34.67
CA TRP A 243 23.83 -30.34 -33.53
C TRP A 243 24.47 -30.59 -32.16
N ARG A 244 25.24 -31.68 -32.00
CA ARG A 244 25.94 -32.00 -30.74
C ARG A 244 26.97 -30.93 -30.38
N TRP A 245 27.71 -30.43 -31.36
CA TRP A 245 28.66 -29.35 -31.17
C TRP A 245 27.97 -28.01 -30.93
N VAL A 246 26.77 -27.78 -31.51
CA VAL A 246 25.94 -26.62 -31.16
C VAL A 246 25.57 -26.65 -29.67
N GLN A 247 25.14 -27.79 -29.14
CA GLN A 247 24.88 -27.95 -27.69
C GLN A 247 26.17 -27.84 -26.86
N GLY A 248 27.29 -28.38 -27.34
CA GLY A 248 28.60 -28.25 -26.71
C GLY A 248 29.04 -26.79 -26.59
N MET A 249 28.88 -25.99 -27.64
CA MET A 249 29.16 -24.55 -27.62
C MET A 249 28.31 -23.82 -26.58
N ILE A 250 27.01 -24.10 -26.55
CA ILE A 250 26.09 -23.54 -25.56
C ILE A 250 26.53 -23.94 -24.14
N THR A 251 26.91 -25.20 -23.94
CA THR A 251 27.40 -25.73 -22.67
C THR A 251 28.67 -25.02 -22.21
N ILE A 252 29.65 -24.86 -23.10
CA ILE A 252 30.91 -24.16 -22.80
C ILE A 252 30.62 -22.70 -22.44
N PHE A 253 29.78 -22.02 -23.21
CA PHE A 253 29.43 -20.62 -22.96
C PHE A 253 28.74 -20.45 -21.60
N ASN A 254 27.76 -21.29 -21.28
CA ASN A 254 27.07 -21.29 -19.99
C ASN A 254 28.00 -21.69 -18.83
N GLY A 255 28.89 -22.66 -19.02
CA GLY A 255 29.84 -23.10 -18.01
C GLY A 255 30.86 -22.03 -17.64
N ILE A 256 31.38 -21.29 -18.64
CA ILE A 256 32.24 -20.13 -18.39
C ILE A 256 31.49 -19.07 -17.59
N LEU A 257 30.25 -18.76 -17.98
CA LEU A 257 29.43 -17.78 -17.27
C LEU A 257 29.06 -18.23 -15.86
N TRP A 258 28.82 -19.52 -15.63
CA TRP A 258 28.61 -20.07 -14.31
C TRP A 258 29.83 -19.88 -13.41
N ILE A 259 31.03 -20.21 -13.90
CA ILE A 259 32.29 -20.04 -13.16
C ILE A 259 32.55 -18.55 -12.88
N VAL A 260 32.45 -17.71 -13.89
CA VAL A 260 32.66 -16.25 -13.75
C VAL A 260 31.65 -15.66 -12.77
N SER A 261 30.37 -16.00 -12.88
CA SER A 261 29.33 -15.52 -11.96
C SER A 261 29.61 -15.97 -10.54
N THR A 262 30.03 -17.22 -10.33
CA THR A 262 30.36 -17.77 -9.01
C THR A 262 31.48 -16.97 -8.32
N VAL A 263 32.49 -16.54 -9.08
CA VAL A 263 33.64 -15.78 -8.55
C VAL A 263 33.35 -14.28 -8.46
N THR A 264 32.42 -13.76 -9.27
CA THR A 264 32.15 -12.30 -9.37
C THR A 264 30.95 -11.82 -8.55
N TYR A 265 29.96 -12.69 -8.26
CA TYR A 265 28.69 -12.28 -7.66
C TYR A 265 28.68 -12.43 -6.14
N PRO A 266 28.73 -11.32 -5.38
CA PRO A 266 28.32 -11.34 -3.98
C PRO A 266 26.79 -11.41 -3.87
N GLU A 267 26.31 -11.74 -2.68
CA GLU A 267 24.89 -11.54 -2.35
C GLU A 267 24.57 -10.05 -2.40
N THR A 268 23.49 -9.72 -3.11
CA THR A 268 23.05 -8.34 -3.36
C THR A 268 21.72 -8.03 -2.68
N TYR A 269 20.97 -9.04 -2.25
CA TYR A 269 19.65 -8.80 -1.67
C TYR A 269 19.73 -8.38 -0.19
N THR A 270 19.52 -7.08 0.05
CA THR A 270 19.61 -6.44 1.36
C THR A 270 18.86 -7.16 2.49
N PRO A 271 17.59 -7.59 2.32
CA PRO A 271 16.87 -8.30 3.38
C PRO A 271 17.55 -9.60 3.82
N VAL A 272 18.11 -10.36 2.88
CA VAL A 272 18.81 -11.63 3.19
C VAL A 272 20.15 -11.35 3.85
N LEU A 273 20.90 -10.33 3.41
CA LEU A 273 22.15 -9.92 4.06
C LEU A 273 21.93 -9.55 5.54
N LEU A 274 20.93 -8.70 5.82
CA LEU A 274 20.61 -8.28 7.18
C LEU A 274 20.07 -9.44 8.05
N GLN A 275 19.29 -10.36 7.46
CA GLN A 275 18.84 -11.57 8.18
C GLN A 275 19.99 -12.50 8.54
N GLN A 276 20.93 -12.73 7.61
CA GLN A 276 22.09 -13.56 7.86
C GLN A 276 23.01 -12.94 8.91
N ARG A 277 23.20 -11.61 8.85
CA ARG A 277 23.92 -10.86 9.88
C ARG A 277 23.26 -10.96 11.25
N ALA A 278 21.95 -10.75 11.34
CA ALA A 278 21.22 -10.87 12.60
C ALA A 278 21.34 -12.28 13.20
N LYS A 279 21.23 -13.35 12.38
CA LYS A 279 21.45 -14.73 12.84
C LYS A 279 22.88 -14.96 13.33
N ALA A 280 23.88 -14.44 12.63
CA ALA A 280 25.27 -14.58 13.02
C ALA A 280 25.61 -13.81 14.30
N LEU A 281 25.08 -12.59 14.47
CA LEU A 281 25.20 -11.80 15.70
C LEU A 281 24.52 -12.49 16.87
N SER A 282 23.32 -13.03 16.67
CA SER A 282 22.59 -13.78 17.71
C SER A 282 23.38 -15.01 18.16
N LYS A 283 23.99 -15.74 17.21
CA LYS A 283 24.82 -16.91 17.52
C LYS A 283 26.12 -16.57 18.26
N LYS A 284 26.74 -15.43 17.95
CA LYS A 284 28.02 -15.00 18.56
C LYS A 284 27.86 -14.34 19.93
N THR A 285 26.78 -13.61 20.14
CA THR A 285 26.57 -12.82 21.37
C THR A 285 25.55 -13.44 22.32
N GLY A 286 24.80 -14.47 21.90
CA GLY A 286 23.78 -15.13 22.69
C GLY A 286 22.46 -14.35 22.84
N LYS A 287 22.38 -13.11 22.34
CA LYS A 287 21.20 -12.23 22.40
C LYS A 287 20.36 -12.30 21.13
N VAL A 288 19.11 -11.83 21.14
CA VAL A 288 18.19 -11.90 19.99
C VAL A 288 18.34 -10.66 19.10
N TYR A 289 18.71 -10.88 17.82
CA TYR A 289 18.78 -9.84 16.80
C TYR A 289 17.77 -10.11 15.69
N ILE A 290 17.09 -9.07 15.22
CA ILE A 290 16.14 -9.13 14.09
C ILE A 290 16.49 -8.06 13.07
N SER A 291 16.35 -8.38 11.78
CA SER A 291 16.50 -7.37 10.71
C SER A 291 15.36 -6.35 10.79
N LYS A 292 15.68 -5.05 10.72
CA LYS A 292 14.70 -3.94 10.71
C LYS A 292 13.61 -4.11 9.64
N LEU A 293 13.94 -4.78 8.54
CA LEU A 293 13.02 -5.04 7.41
C LEU A 293 12.01 -6.16 7.68
N ASN A 294 12.18 -6.95 8.74
CA ASN A 294 11.31 -8.08 9.10
C ASN A 294 10.37 -7.78 10.28
N VAL A 295 10.45 -6.59 10.89
CA VAL A 295 9.61 -6.21 12.02
C VAL A 295 8.14 -6.12 11.55
N GLY A 296 7.25 -6.89 12.19
CA GLY A 296 5.81 -6.87 11.89
C GLY A 296 5.33 -7.73 10.71
N GLN A 297 6.21 -8.46 10.00
CA GLN A 297 5.77 -9.39 8.96
C GLN A 297 5.37 -10.75 9.53
N PRO A 298 4.20 -11.31 9.16
CA PRO A 298 3.81 -12.64 9.60
C PRO A 298 4.82 -13.70 9.13
N LYS A 299 5.20 -14.62 10.04
CA LYS A 299 6.04 -15.79 9.74
C LYS A 299 5.24 -16.81 8.92
N LEU A 300 4.92 -16.47 7.67
CA LEU A 300 4.31 -17.39 6.71
C LEU A 300 5.30 -18.49 6.34
N GLY A 301 4.83 -19.74 6.34
CA GLY A 301 5.61 -20.88 5.84
C GLY A 301 5.99 -20.73 4.37
N VAL A 302 7.09 -21.39 3.97
CA VAL A 302 7.63 -21.39 2.60
C VAL A 302 6.54 -21.71 1.57
N ALA A 303 5.70 -22.71 1.87
CA ALA A 303 4.60 -23.13 1.01
C ALA A 303 3.51 -22.06 0.84
N ALA A 304 3.18 -21.31 1.90
CA ALA A 304 2.17 -20.25 1.82
C ALA A 304 2.67 -19.05 1.00
N ARG A 305 3.96 -18.70 1.13
CA ARG A 305 4.60 -17.65 0.31
C ARG A 305 4.67 -18.04 -1.16
N LEU A 306 5.07 -19.28 -1.45
CA LEU A 306 5.13 -19.78 -2.82
C LEU A 306 3.73 -19.88 -3.45
N LYS A 307 2.72 -20.35 -2.70
CA LYS A 307 1.32 -20.40 -3.17
C LYS A 307 0.80 -19.01 -3.52
N GLY A 308 1.06 -18.01 -2.68
CA GLY A 308 0.72 -16.62 -2.98
C GLY A 308 1.43 -16.08 -4.22
N ALA A 309 2.72 -16.38 -4.38
CA ALA A 309 3.53 -15.95 -5.53
C ALA A 309 3.08 -16.59 -6.85
N LEU A 310 2.62 -17.85 -6.82
CA LEU A 310 2.18 -18.58 -8.02
C LEU A 310 0.74 -18.24 -8.44
N LEU A 311 -0.17 -17.96 -7.49
CA LEU A 311 -1.58 -17.72 -7.81
C LEU A 311 -1.86 -16.28 -8.28
N ARG A 312 -1.12 -15.30 -7.73
CA ARG A 312 -1.34 -13.87 -7.96
C ARG A 312 -1.15 -13.43 -9.44
N PRO A 313 -0.14 -13.92 -10.19
CA PRO A 313 0.01 -13.61 -11.61
C PRO A 313 -1.23 -13.96 -12.44
N TRP A 314 -1.84 -15.13 -12.21
CA TRP A 314 -3.04 -15.56 -12.96
C TRP A 314 -4.26 -14.70 -12.65
N ILE A 315 -4.46 -14.35 -11.38
CA ILE A 315 -5.55 -13.45 -10.98
C ILE A 315 -5.39 -12.10 -11.69
N LEU A 316 -4.18 -11.52 -11.68
CA LEU A 316 -3.91 -10.24 -12.33
C LEU A 316 -4.07 -10.34 -13.85
N LEU A 317 -3.65 -11.44 -14.48
CA LEU A 317 -3.77 -11.64 -15.92
C LEU A 317 -5.22 -11.61 -16.40
N PHE A 318 -6.14 -12.24 -15.67
CA PHE A 318 -7.54 -12.38 -16.11
C PHE A 318 -8.48 -11.31 -15.54
N VAL A 319 -8.14 -10.69 -14.40
CA VAL A 319 -8.97 -9.66 -13.77
C VAL A 319 -8.66 -8.26 -14.30
N GLU A 320 -7.41 -7.99 -14.69
CA GLU A 320 -7.00 -6.65 -15.14
C GLU A 320 -6.89 -6.60 -16.67
N PRO A 321 -7.79 -5.89 -17.38
CA PRO A 321 -7.83 -5.88 -18.85
C PRO A 321 -6.55 -5.35 -19.50
N ILE A 322 -5.90 -4.38 -18.86
CA ILE A 322 -4.63 -3.82 -19.36
C ILE A 322 -3.57 -4.92 -19.40
N VAL A 323 -3.42 -5.67 -18.31
CA VAL A 323 -2.44 -6.76 -18.19
C VAL A 323 -2.71 -7.81 -19.25
N LEU A 324 -3.96 -8.23 -19.44
CA LEU A 324 -4.34 -9.22 -20.45
C LEU A 324 -3.97 -8.77 -21.86
N ILE A 325 -4.43 -7.59 -22.28
CA ILE A 325 -4.26 -7.09 -23.66
C ILE A 325 -2.78 -6.86 -23.97
N THR A 326 -2.03 -6.22 -23.07
CA THR A 326 -0.59 -6.02 -23.29
C THR A 326 0.17 -7.34 -23.32
N SER A 327 -0.23 -8.31 -22.48
CA SER A 327 0.43 -9.62 -22.46
C SER A 327 0.15 -10.42 -23.73
N ILE A 328 -1.08 -10.38 -24.25
CA ILE A 328 -1.43 -11.00 -25.53
C ILE A 328 -0.62 -10.36 -26.66
N TYR A 329 -0.52 -9.02 -26.70
CA TYR A 329 0.24 -8.35 -27.74
C TYR A 329 1.74 -8.73 -27.69
N MET A 330 2.34 -8.67 -26.50
CA MET A 330 3.73 -9.11 -26.30
C MET A 330 3.92 -10.58 -26.64
N ALA A 331 2.92 -11.43 -26.39
CA ALA A 331 2.95 -12.85 -26.72
C ALA A 331 2.88 -13.11 -28.23
N ILE A 332 2.01 -12.42 -28.97
CA ILE A 332 1.94 -12.52 -30.43
C ILE A 332 3.27 -12.11 -31.06
N ILE A 333 3.84 -10.99 -30.64
CA ILE A 333 5.10 -10.49 -31.21
C ILE A 333 6.26 -11.45 -30.89
N TYR A 334 6.34 -11.94 -29.66
CA TYR A 334 7.38 -12.87 -29.26
C TYR A 334 7.20 -14.24 -29.92
N GLY A 335 5.97 -14.74 -30.04
CA GLY A 335 5.64 -15.92 -30.83
C GLY A 335 6.09 -15.78 -32.27
N THR A 336 5.87 -14.62 -32.88
CA THR A 336 6.29 -14.31 -34.25
C THR A 336 7.82 -14.29 -34.39
N LEU A 337 8.55 -13.77 -33.40
CA LEU A 337 10.02 -13.86 -33.38
C LEU A 337 10.49 -15.33 -33.42
N TYR A 338 9.86 -16.22 -32.67
CA TYR A 338 10.21 -17.64 -32.66
C TYR A 338 9.72 -18.39 -33.90
N LEU A 339 8.60 -17.96 -34.48
CA LEU A 339 8.11 -18.43 -35.79
C LEU A 339 9.17 -18.25 -36.87
N CYS A 340 9.96 -17.17 -36.81
CA CYS A 340 11.07 -16.94 -37.75
C CYS A 340 12.10 -18.09 -37.76
N PHE A 341 12.28 -18.85 -36.67
CA PHE A 341 13.21 -19.99 -36.63
C PHE A 341 12.78 -21.17 -37.49
N ALA A 342 11.48 -21.31 -37.76
CA ALA A 342 10.97 -22.28 -38.74
C ALA A 342 10.78 -21.62 -40.12
N ALA A 343 10.28 -20.38 -40.17
CA ALA A 343 10.00 -19.68 -41.41
C ALA A 343 11.25 -19.32 -42.24
N PHE A 344 12.34 -18.84 -41.62
CA PHE A 344 13.53 -18.43 -42.36
C PHE A 344 14.23 -19.60 -43.04
N PRO A 345 14.39 -20.78 -42.41
CA PRO A 345 14.82 -21.98 -43.13
C PRO A 345 13.94 -22.33 -44.33
N ILE A 346 12.61 -22.26 -44.21
CA ILE A 346 11.69 -22.51 -45.33
C ILE A 346 11.92 -21.50 -46.47
N VAL A 347 11.99 -20.21 -46.16
CA VAL A 347 12.15 -19.14 -47.16
C VAL A 347 13.54 -19.17 -47.83
N TYR A 348 14.61 -19.20 -47.04
CA TYR A 348 15.97 -19.01 -47.54
C TYR A 348 16.70 -20.32 -47.84
N GLN A 349 16.48 -21.38 -47.07
CA GLN A 349 17.16 -22.66 -47.30
C GLN A 349 16.37 -23.52 -48.30
N GLN A 350 15.05 -23.71 -48.10
CA GLN A 350 14.24 -24.49 -49.04
C GLN A 350 13.88 -23.67 -50.28
N GLY A 351 13.41 -22.43 -50.12
CA GLY A 351 12.98 -21.58 -51.24
C GLY A 351 14.10 -21.03 -52.11
N ARG A 352 15.29 -20.77 -51.55
CA ARG A 352 16.46 -20.22 -52.28
C ARG A 352 17.67 -21.15 -52.33
N GLY A 353 17.62 -22.33 -51.70
CA GLY A 353 18.72 -23.29 -51.70
C GLY A 353 19.94 -22.90 -50.85
N TRP A 354 19.82 -21.95 -49.91
CA TRP A 354 20.96 -21.53 -49.09
C TRP A 354 21.38 -22.61 -48.10
N SER A 355 22.69 -22.73 -47.86
CA SER A 355 23.20 -23.62 -46.81
C SER A 355 22.75 -23.14 -45.42
N PRO A 356 22.67 -24.02 -44.40
CA PRO A 356 22.22 -23.64 -43.07
C PRO A 356 22.96 -22.45 -42.46
N GLY A 357 24.28 -22.35 -42.66
CA GLY A 357 25.09 -21.20 -42.22
C GLY A 357 24.67 -19.88 -42.89
N ILE A 358 24.56 -19.88 -44.23
CA ILE A 358 24.15 -18.68 -45.00
C ILE A 358 22.70 -18.33 -44.70
N GLY A 359 21.80 -19.33 -44.58
CA GLY A 359 20.42 -19.15 -44.14
C GLY A 359 20.31 -18.49 -42.76
N GLY A 360 21.22 -18.81 -41.84
CA GLY A 360 21.31 -18.16 -40.53
C GLY A 360 21.60 -16.65 -40.59
N LEU A 361 22.33 -16.18 -41.61
CA LEU A 361 22.64 -14.75 -41.79
C LEU A 361 21.39 -13.90 -42.05
N ALA A 362 20.26 -14.49 -42.45
CA ALA A 362 18.99 -13.78 -42.59
C ALA A 362 18.52 -13.10 -41.28
N PHE A 363 18.97 -13.59 -40.12
CA PHE A 363 18.70 -13.00 -38.82
C PHE A 363 19.49 -11.72 -38.51
N ILE A 364 20.49 -11.37 -39.33
CA ILE A 364 21.23 -10.10 -39.17
C ILE A 364 20.29 -8.91 -39.34
N GLY A 365 19.30 -9.00 -40.24
CA GLY A 365 18.27 -7.96 -40.38
C GLY A 365 17.61 -7.65 -39.03
N LEU A 366 17.09 -8.69 -38.37
CA LEU A 366 16.53 -8.60 -37.02
C LEU A 366 17.53 -8.02 -36.02
N ALA A 367 18.76 -8.53 -35.97
CA ALA A 367 19.78 -8.08 -35.03
C ALA A 367 20.10 -6.59 -35.19
N VAL A 368 20.24 -6.11 -36.44
CA VAL A 368 20.50 -4.71 -36.74
C VAL A 368 19.33 -3.83 -36.31
N GLY A 369 18.11 -4.22 -36.67
CA GLY A 369 16.89 -3.51 -36.27
C GLY A 369 16.73 -3.40 -34.76
N MET A 370 16.91 -4.52 -34.05
CA MET A 370 16.88 -4.56 -32.59
C MET A 370 17.95 -3.65 -31.98
N THR A 371 19.18 -3.67 -32.52
CA THR A 371 20.28 -2.81 -32.05
C THR A 371 19.95 -1.32 -32.22
N ILE A 372 19.45 -0.93 -33.39
CA ILE A 372 19.03 0.45 -33.68
C ILE A 372 17.95 0.90 -32.69
N ALA A 373 16.96 0.03 -32.42
CA ALA A 373 15.90 0.33 -31.47
C ALA A 373 16.42 0.53 -30.04
N VAL A 374 17.34 -0.33 -29.55
CA VAL A 374 17.91 -0.13 -28.22
C VAL A 374 18.75 1.14 -28.13
N VAL A 375 19.55 1.46 -29.15
CA VAL A 375 20.27 2.74 -29.20
C VAL A 375 19.27 3.91 -29.17
N GLY A 376 18.16 3.81 -29.91
CA GLY A 376 17.06 4.77 -29.88
C GLY A 376 16.43 4.96 -28.49
N THR A 377 16.25 3.89 -27.71
CA THR A 377 15.68 4.00 -26.36
C THR A 377 16.58 4.73 -25.38
N ILE A 378 17.92 4.71 -25.56
CA ILE A 378 18.85 5.51 -24.76
C ILE A 378 18.56 7.01 -24.92
N PHE A 379 18.24 7.45 -26.14
CA PHE A 379 17.84 8.83 -26.41
C PHE A 379 16.44 9.14 -25.85
N ASP A 380 15.48 8.23 -25.99
CA ASP A 380 14.14 8.40 -25.40
C ASP A 380 14.19 8.51 -23.87
N ASN A 381 15.11 7.81 -23.21
CA ASN A 381 15.26 7.88 -21.77
C ASN A 381 15.57 9.31 -21.29
N LYS A 382 16.26 10.12 -22.12
CA LYS A 382 16.44 11.56 -21.84
C LYS A 382 15.12 12.34 -21.91
N ARG A 383 14.24 12.03 -22.86
CA ARG A 383 12.87 12.60 -22.93
C ARG A 383 12.05 12.19 -21.71
N TYR A 384 12.10 10.92 -21.33
CA TYR A 384 11.42 10.41 -20.14
C TYR A 384 11.93 11.11 -18.87
N ALA A 385 13.24 11.23 -18.69
CA ALA A 385 13.84 11.94 -17.56
C ALA A 385 13.40 13.41 -17.46
N ARG A 386 13.33 14.12 -18.59
CA ARG A 386 12.77 15.50 -18.63
C ARG A 386 11.30 15.53 -18.25
N THR A 387 10.52 14.55 -18.69
CA THR A 387 9.08 14.46 -18.38
C THR A 387 8.85 14.12 -16.91
N ALA A 388 9.67 13.24 -16.33
CA ALA A 388 9.68 12.94 -14.91
C ALA A 388 10.09 14.15 -14.07
N ALA A 389 11.11 14.91 -14.49
CA ALA A 389 11.50 16.16 -13.84
C ALA A 389 10.36 17.19 -13.83
N LYS A 390 9.58 17.29 -14.93
CA LYS A 390 8.38 18.15 -14.99
C LYS A 390 7.25 17.74 -14.04
N HIS A 391 7.27 16.51 -13.54
CA HIS A 391 6.27 15.96 -12.61
C HIS A 391 6.90 15.61 -11.24
N ASN A 392 7.92 16.34 -10.78
CA ASN A 392 8.59 16.11 -9.49
C ASN A 392 9.07 14.65 -9.27
N GLY A 393 9.54 13.98 -10.33
CA GLY A 393 9.97 12.58 -10.28
C GLY A 393 8.85 11.55 -10.42
N ALA A 394 7.59 11.98 -10.53
CA ALA A 394 6.39 11.15 -10.59
C ALA A 394 5.70 11.18 -11.95
N ALA A 395 6.41 10.82 -13.02
CA ALA A 395 5.82 10.76 -14.37
C ALA A 395 4.62 9.79 -14.42
N PRO A 396 3.56 10.12 -15.18
CA PRO A 396 2.47 9.17 -15.43
C PRO A 396 2.99 7.95 -16.23
N PRO A 397 2.45 6.74 -16.01
CA PRO A 397 2.87 5.53 -16.74
C PRO A 397 2.79 5.70 -18.27
N GLU A 398 1.82 6.47 -18.77
CA GLU A 398 1.63 6.77 -20.20
C GLU A 398 2.85 7.43 -20.84
N ALA A 399 3.72 8.09 -20.05
CA ALA A 399 4.96 8.67 -20.55
C ALA A 399 5.94 7.63 -21.12
N ARG A 400 5.74 6.33 -20.83
CA ARG A 400 6.52 5.19 -21.36
C ARG A 400 6.08 4.71 -22.74
N LEU A 401 4.85 4.98 -23.15
CA LEU A 401 4.25 4.45 -24.37
C LEU A 401 4.71 5.05 -25.71
N PRO A 402 5.23 6.30 -25.82
CA PRO A 402 5.55 6.90 -27.12
C PRO A 402 6.47 6.08 -28.05
N PRO A 403 7.59 5.47 -27.57
CA PRO A 403 8.38 4.58 -28.43
C PRO A 403 7.58 3.37 -28.90
N GLY A 404 6.68 2.86 -28.06
CA GLY A 404 5.77 1.76 -28.39
C GLY A 404 4.73 2.12 -29.47
N LEU A 405 4.30 3.38 -29.57
CA LEU A 405 3.41 3.83 -30.66
C LEU A 405 4.11 3.72 -32.02
N VAL A 406 5.42 4.03 -32.06
CA VAL A 406 6.23 3.86 -33.27
C VAL A 406 6.43 2.36 -33.54
N GLY A 407 6.79 1.60 -32.50
CA GLY A 407 6.98 0.16 -32.59
C GLY A 407 5.76 -0.59 -33.11
N SER A 408 4.55 -0.20 -32.70
CA SER A 408 3.33 -0.87 -33.13
C SER A 408 3.04 -0.72 -34.62
N ILE A 409 3.46 0.39 -35.25
CA ILE A 409 3.34 0.60 -36.70
C ILE A 409 4.47 -0.11 -37.44
N LEU A 410 5.70 -0.07 -36.92
CA LEU A 410 6.87 -0.69 -37.58
C LEU A 410 6.74 -2.20 -37.68
N ILE A 411 6.14 -2.88 -36.71
CA ILE A 411 5.97 -4.34 -36.72
C ILE A 411 5.20 -4.82 -37.96
N PRO A 412 3.91 -4.45 -38.16
CA PRO A 412 3.16 -4.90 -39.33
C PRO A 412 3.78 -4.39 -40.63
N ALA A 413 4.32 -3.16 -40.65
CA ALA A 413 5.00 -2.63 -41.84
C ALA A 413 6.21 -3.49 -42.26
N GLY A 414 7.10 -3.83 -41.33
CA GLY A 414 8.26 -4.68 -41.59
C GLY A 414 7.86 -6.11 -41.95
N MET A 415 6.79 -6.63 -41.36
CA MET A 415 6.32 -7.98 -41.64
C MET A 415 5.62 -8.12 -43.00
N PHE A 416 4.76 -7.17 -43.39
CA PHE A 416 4.19 -7.17 -44.74
C PHE A 416 5.28 -6.95 -45.79
N TRP A 417 6.26 -6.09 -45.51
CA TRP A 417 7.43 -5.94 -46.36
C TRP A 417 8.13 -7.29 -46.54
N PHE A 418 8.49 -7.98 -45.45
CA PHE A 418 9.09 -9.32 -45.54
C PHE A 418 8.19 -10.30 -46.32
N ALA A 419 6.91 -10.39 -45.97
CA ALA A 419 5.97 -11.36 -46.53
C ALA A 419 5.85 -11.26 -48.05
N TRP A 420 5.83 -10.05 -48.61
CA TRP A 420 5.66 -9.83 -50.06
C TRP A 420 6.99 -9.68 -50.81
N THR A 421 8.12 -9.78 -50.12
CA THR A 421 9.47 -9.68 -50.74
C THR A 421 10.35 -10.91 -50.49
N ASN A 422 9.83 -11.92 -49.79
CA ASN A 422 10.56 -13.15 -49.44
C ASN A 422 10.65 -14.18 -50.59
N GLY A 423 10.06 -13.90 -51.76
CA GLY A 423 10.11 -14.77 -52.93
C GLY A 423 11.51 -14.89 -53.55
N PRO A 424 11.81 -15.98 -54.27
CA PRO A 424 13.09 -16.16 -54.95
C PRO A 424 13.34 -15.13 -56.06
N ASP A 425 12.28 -14.58 -56.66
CA ASP A 425 12.35 -13.60 -57.76
C ASP A 425 12.85 -12.21 -57.31
N ILE A 426 12.78 -11.92 -56.01
CA ILE A 426 13.19 -10.63 -55.44
C ILE A 426 14.53 -10.79 -54.74
N HIS A 427 15.41 -9.81 -54.89
CA HIS A 427 16.73 -9.82 -54.26
C HIS A 427 16.61 -9.96 -52.73
N TRP A 428 17.35 -10.90 -52.16
CA TRP A 428 17.26 -11.33 -50.77
C TRP A 428 17.44 -10.21 -49.74
N SER A 429 18.19 -9.15 -50.09
CA SER A 429 18.43 -8.02 -49.19
C SER A 429 17.13 -7.29 -48.84
N VAL A 430 16.16 -7.25 -49.75
CA VAL A 430 14.90 -6.53 -49.57
C VAL A 430 14.08 -7.17 -48.44
N SER A 431 13.98 -8.50 -48.42
CA SER A 431 13.28 -9.22 -47.35
C SER A 431 14.01 -9.12 -46.01
N ILE A 432 15.35 -9.14 -46.00
CA ILE A 432 16.14 -8.95 -44.77
C ILE A 432 16.00 -7.53 -44.20
N ILE A 433 15.90 -6.50 -45.05
CA ILE A 433 15.64 -5.13 -44.59
C ILE A 433 14.26 -5.04 -43.92
N GLY A 434 13.23 -5.66 -44.52
CA GLY A 434 11.90 -5.76 -43.91
C GLY A 434 11.93 -6.43 -42.53
N SER A 435 12.71 -7.52 -42.40
CA SER A 435 12.88 -8.21 -41.12
C SER A 435 13.60 -7.34 -40.07
N GLY A 436 14.47 -6.43 -40.48
CA GLY A 436 15.07 -5.43 -39.60
C GLY A 436 14.10 -4.36 -39.12
N VAL A 437 13.19 -3.89 -39.97
CA VAL A 437 12.10 -2.97 -39.55
C VAL A 437 11.21 -3.65 -38.50
N PHE A 438 10.89 -4.93 -38.71
CA PHE A 438 10.19 -5.76 -37.73
C PHE A 438 10.98 -5.86 -36.42
N GLY A 439 12.27 -6.22 -36.47
CA GLY A 439 13.14 -6.33 -35.29
C GLY A 439 13.23 -5.04 -34.46
N ALA A 440 13.30 -3.88 -35.11
CA ALA A 440 13.25 -2.59 -34.44
C ALA A 440 11.91 -2.36 -33.74
N GLY A 441 10.80 -2.67 -34.43
CA GLY A 441 9.46 -2.56 -33.89
C GLY A 441 9.24 -3.43 -32.64
N ILE A 442 9.71 -4.69 -32.65
CA ILE A 442 9.63 -5.62 -31.51
C ILE A 442 10.22 -4.99 -30.25
N VAL A 443 11.45 -4.48 -30.32
CA VAL A 443 12.14 -3.94 -29.14
C VAL A 443 11.42 -2.72 -28.60
N LEU A 444 11.02 -1.79 -29.48
CA LEU A 444 10.35 -0.55 -29.08
C LEU A 444 9.03 -0.82 -28.36
N ILE A 445 8.17 -1.68 -28.92
CA ILE A 445 6.89 -2.00 -28.29
C ILE A 445 7.10 -2.81 -27.00
N PHE A 446 8.02 -3.77 -27.02
CA PHE A 446 8.21 -4.67 -25.89
C PHE A 446 8.70 -3.92 -24.65
N LEU A 447 9.73 -3.09 -24.79
CA LEU A 447 10.26 -2.29 -23.69
C LEU A 447 9.23 -1.27 -23.18
N SER A 448 8.47 -0.66 -24.10
CA SER A 448 7.44 0.32 -23.74
C SER A 448 6.29 -0.32 -22.96
N LEU A 449 5.76 -1.46 -23.41
CA LEU A 449 4.68 -2.16 -22.72
C LEU A 449 5.14 -2.78 -21.39
N MET A 450 6.36 -3.33 -21.33
CA MET A 450 6.92 -3.86 -20.09
C MET A 450 7.05 -2.76 -19.03
N THR A 451 7.66 -1.61 -19.39
CA THR A 451 7.83 -0.49 -18.44
C THR A 451 6.50 0.16 -18.08
N TYR A 452 5.55 0.25 -19.02
CA TYR A 452 4.19 0.70 -18.74
C TYR A 452 3.46 -0.20 -17.74
N LEU A 453 3.60 -1.53 -17.84
CA LEU A 453 3.03 -2.48 -16.88
C LEU A 453 3.63 -2.33 -15.48
N ILE A 454 4.96 -2.16 -15.39
CA ILE A 454 5.65 -1.94 -14.12
C ILE A 454 5.13 -0.67 -13.45
N ASP A 455 5.12 0.45 -14.17
CA ASP A 455 4.74 1.76 -13.62
C ASP A 455 3.22 1.83 -13.34
N SER A 456 2.40 1.05 -14.06
CA SER A 456 0.94 0.97 -13.83
C SER A 456 0.56 0.13 -12.60
N TYR A 457 1.40 -0.83 -12.20
CA TYR A 457 1.11 -1.80 -11.14
C TYR A 457 2.25 -1.92 -10.13
N VAL A 458 2.91 -0.83 -9.72
CA VAL A 458 4.19 -0.83 -8.97
C VAL A 458 4.28 -1.84 -7.82
N ILE A 459 3.23 -2.03 -7.02
CA ILE A 459 3.22 -2.98 -5.88
C ILE A 459 3.09 -4.44 -6.35
N PHE A 460 2.38 -4.65 -7.45
CA PHE A 460 2.11 -5.95 -8.05
C PHE A 460 2.99 -6.20 -9.29
N ALA A 461 4.00 -5.36 -9.53
CA ALA A 461 4.78 -5.35 -10.77
C ALA A 461 5.46 -6.70 -11.03
N ALA A 462 6.00 -7.33 -9.98
CA ALA A 462 6.60 -8.66 -10.09
C ALA A 462 5.59 -9.72 -10.57
N SER A 463 4.36 -9.70 -10.04
CA SER A 463 3.31 -10.65 -10.43
C SER A 463 2.77 -10.37 -11.84
N VAL A 464 2.65 -9.10 -12.24
CA VAL A 464 2.24 -8.70 -13.59
C VAL A 464 3.30 -9.12 -14.63
N LEU A 465 4.58 -8.90 -14.34
CA LEU A 465 5.69 -9.32 -15.19
C LEU A 465 5.77 -10.85 -15.32
N ALA A 466 5.51 -11.58 -14.22
CA ALA A 466 5.45 -13.03 -14.22
C ALA A 466 4.33 -13.54 -15.15
N ALA A 467 3.11 -12.98 -15.03
CA ALA A 467 1.99 -13.33 -15.89
C ALA A 467 2.28 -13.08 -17.37
N ASN A 468 2.81 -11.90 -17.68
CA ASN A 468 3.21 -11.51 -19.03
C ASN A 468 4.29 -12.47 -19.59
N SER A 469 5.30 -12.83 -18.79
CA SER A 469 6.37 -13.72 -19.22
C SER A 469 5.88 -15.13 -19.54
N VAL A 470 4.93 -15.66 -18.75
CA VAL A 470 4.33 -16.98 -19.00
C VAL A 470 3.58 -16.99 -20.32
N LEU A 471 2.61 -16.08 -20.49
CA LEU A 471 1.77 -16.04 -21.70
C LEU A 471 2.63 -15.84 -22.96
N ARG A 472 3.63 -14.97 -22.87
CA ARG A 472 4.59 -14.72 -23.93
C ARG A 472 5.39 -15.95 -24.33
N SER A 473 5.91 -16.67 -23.35
CA SER A 473 6.74 -17.85 -23.59
C SER A 473 5.90 -19.02 -24.11
N LEU A 474 4.62 -19.13 -23.72
CA LEU A 474 3.69 -20.10 -24.30
C LEU A 474 3.48 -19.87 -25.81
N PHE A 475 3.32 -18.63 -26.25
CA PHE A 475 3.23 -18.31 -27.68
C PHE A 475 4.56 -18.57 -28.40
N GLY A 476 5.68 -18.22 -27.78
CA GLY A 476 7.03 -18.55 -28.29
C GLY A 476 7.26 -20.05 -28.47
N ALA A 477 6.69 -20.88 -27.59
CA ALA A 477 6.75 -22.33 -27.71
C ALA A 477 5.77 -22.88 -28.77
N ALA A 478 4.57 -22.29 -28.87
CA ALA A 478 3.52 -22.80 -29.75
C ALA A 478 3.73 -22.44 -31.23
N PHE A 479 4.15 -21.21 -31.54
CA PHE A 479 4.21 -20.68 -32.91
C PHE A 479 5.07 -21.52 -33.87
N PRO A 480 6.29 -21.94 -33.48
CA PRO A 480 7.12 -22.78 -34.34
C PRO A 480 6.45 -24.11 -34.75
N LEU A 481 5.61 -24.70 -33.89
CA LEU A 481 5.07 -26.05 -34.09
C LEU A 481 4.08 -26.15 -35.24
N PHE A 482 3.33 -25.08 -35.53
CA PHE A 482 2.40 -25.04 -36.66
C PHE A 482 2.97 -24.34 -37.90
N THR A 483 4.20 -23.82 -37.82
CA THR A 483 4.77 -22.99 -38.90
C THR A 483 4.98 -23.77 -40.18
N SER A 484 5.48 -25.02 -40.12
CA SER A 484 5.70 -25.84 -41.31
C SER A 484 4.39 -26.05 -42.09
N TYR A 485 3.34 -26.55 -41.42
CA TYR A 485 2.01 -26.76 -42.01
C TYR A 485 1.42 -25.47 -42.60
N MET A 486 1.55 -24.36 -41.87
CA MET A 486 1.07 -23.06 -42.34
C MET A 486 1.77 -22.62 -43.64
N TYR A 487 3.07 -22.86 -43.78
CA TYR A 487 3.83 -22.49 -44.98
C TYR A 487 3.60 -23.45 -46.15
N GLU A 488 3.37 -24.73 -45.88
CA GLU A 488 3.02 -25.73 -46.90
C GLU A 488 1.65 -25.45 -47.53
N ASP A 489 0.63 -25.15 -46.71
CA ASP A 489 -0.75 -24.97 -47.19
C ASP A 489 -1.01 -23.60 -47.83
N LEU A 490 -0.44 -22.53 -47.26
CA LEU A 490 -0.73 -21.14 -47.68
C LEU A 490 0.36 -20.53 -48.57
N GLY A 491 1.53 -21.16 -48.66
CA GLY A 491 2.70 -20.64 -49.35
C GLY A 491 3.42 -19.52 -48.59
N ILE A 492 4.65 -19.22 -49.03
CA ILE A 492 5.59 -18.33 -48.32
C ILE A 492 5.07 -16.90 -48.09
N HIS A 493 4.22 -16.37 -48.97
CA HIS A 493 3.71 -14.99 -48.89
C HIS A 493 2.55 -14.85 -47.91
N TRP A 494 1.50 -15.67 -48.08
CA TRP A 494 0.31 -15.61 -47.22
C TRP A 494 0.60 -16.13 -45.82
N ALA A 495 1.39 -17.20 -45.67
CA ALA A 495 1.81 -17.70 -44.37
C ALA A 495 2.59 -16.64 -43.57
N SER A 496 3.48 -15.88 -44.23
CA SER A 496 4.21 -14.76 -43.61
C SER A 496 3.31 -13.56 -43.28
N SER A 497 2.16 -13.42 -43.95
CA SER A 497 1.21 -12.31 -43.74
C SER A 497 0.28 -12.53 -42.54
N ILE A 498 -0.01 -13.78 -42.15
CA ILE A 498 -0.85 -14.09 -40.99
C ILE A 498 -0.41 -13.38 -39.70
N PRO A 499 0.86 -13.52 -39.25
CA PRO A 499 1.27 -12.83 -38.04
C PRO A 499 1.33 -11.30 -38.25
N ALA A 500 1.37 -10.80 -39.50
CA ALA A 500 1.29 -9.37 -39.80
C ALA A 500 -0.12 -8.84 -39.56
N PHE A 501 -1.15 -9.58 -39.98
CA PHE A 501 -2.54 -9.26 -39.65
C PHE A 501 -2.82 -9.31 -38.14
N LEU A 502 -2.27 -10.29 -37.43
CA LEU A 502 -2.35 -10.32 -35.97
C LEU A 502 -1.70 -9.09 -35.32
N ALA A 503 -0.55 -8.66 -35.84
CA ALA A 503 0.10 -7.43 -35.38
C ALA A 503 -0.73 -6.18 -35.69
N VAL A 504 -1.37 -6.10 -36.88
CA VAL A 504 -2.29 -5.00 -37.24
C VAL A 504 -3.46 -4.90 -36.26
N ALA A 505 -4.07 -6.03 -35.89
CA ALA A 505 -5.16 -6.06 -34.91
C ALA A 505 -4.74 -5.48 -33.54
N CYS A 506 -3.46 -5.54 -33.22
CA CYS A 506 -2.90 -5.03 -31.97
C CYS A 506 -2.43 -3.56 -32.05
N VAL A 507 -2.31 -2.96 -33.25
CA VAL A 507 -1.88 -1.56 -33.45
C VAL A 507 -2.68 -0.56 -32.63
N PRO A 508 -4.02 -0.67 -32.50
CA PRO A 508 -4.80 0.32 -31.75
C PRO A 508 -4.51 0.34 -30.24
N PHE A 509 -4.05 -0.78 -29.65
CA PHE A 509 -3.98 -0.91 -28.19
C PHE A 509 -3.01 0.07 -27.51
N PRO A 510 -1.75 0.24 -27.99
CA PRO A 510 -0.86 1.25 -27.42
C PRO A 510 -1.41 2.68 -27.51
N PHE A 511 -2.09 3.04 -28.61
CA PHE A 511 -2.74 4.35 -28.75
C PHE A 511 -3.90 4.50 -27.77
N LEU A 512 -4.73 3.46 -27.63
CA LEU A 512 -5.83 3.45 -26.69
C LEU A 512 -5.34 3.58 -25.24
N PHE A 513 -4.24 2.92 -24.88
CA PHE A 513 -3.64 3.08 -23.55
C PHE A 513 -2.94 4.43 -23.36
N TYR A 514 -2.39 5.02 -24.42
CA TYR A 514 -1.80 6.36 -24.34
C TYR A 514 -2.85 7.44 -24.03
N TYR A 515 -4.02 7.39 -24.69
CA TYR A 515 -5.08 8.38 -24.47
C TYR A 515 -6.02 8.04 -23.31
N TYR A 516 -6.36 6.77 -23.12
CA TYR A 516 -7.39 6.33 -22.16
C TYR A 516 -6.85 5.47 -21.00
N GLY A 517 -5.54 5.22 -20.93
CA GLY A 517 -4.93 4.35 -19.90
C GLY A 517 -5.31 4.72 -18.47
N HIS A 518 -5.25 6.01 -18.13
CA HIS A 518 -5.66 6.50 -16.81
C HIS A 518 -7.12 6.17 -16.45
N ARG A 519 -8.05 6.26 -17.41
CA ARG A 519 -9.48 5.94 -17.20
C ARG A 519 -9.69 4.46 -16.98
N ILE A 520 -8.99 3.63 -17.76
CA ILE A 520 -9.09 2.18 -17.67
C ILE A 520 -8.50 1.70 -16.33
N ARG A 521 -7.36 2.25 -15.89
CA ARG A 521 -6.77 1.96 -14.58
C ARG A 521 -7.63 2.43 -13.40
N ALA A 522 -8.32 3.56 -13.53
CA ALA A 522 -9.22 4.04 -12.49
C ALA A 522 -10.39 3.08 -12.21
N ASN A 523 -10.80 2.28 -13.21
CA ASN A 523 -11.83 1.26 -13.08
C ASN A 523 -11.27 -0.12 -12.67
N GLY A 524 -9.94 -0.32 -12.72
CA GLY A 524 -9.27 -1.56 -12.33
C GLY A 524 -9.07 -1.67 -10.82
N LYS A 525 -9.41 -2.83 -10.24
CA LYS A 525 -9.36 -3.06 -8.78
C LYS A 525 -7.92 -3.01 -8.24
N TYR A 526 -6.99 -3.69 -8.90
CA TYR A 526 -5.60 -3.77 -8.46
C TYR A 526 -4.78 -2.58 -8.94
N ALA A 527 -5.12 -2.00 -10.11
CA ALA A 527 -4.48 -0.77 -10.59
C ALA A 527 -4.79 0.43 -9.69
N SER A 528 -6.04 0.55 -9.20
CA SER A 528 -6.44 1.61 -8.26
C SER A 528 -5.83 1.41 -6.87
N GLU A 529 -5.74 0.17 -6.37
CA GLU A 529 -5.02 -0.15 -5.13
C GLU A 529 -3.52 0.21 -5.24
N ALA A 530 -2.89 -0.13 -6.37
CA ALA A 530 -1.50 0.21 -6.63
C ALA A 530 -1.25 1.74 -6.62
N ALA A 531 -2.15 2.50 -7.24
CA ALA A 531 -2.09 3.96 -7.26
C ALA A 531 -2.30 4.58 -5.87
N ALA A 532 -3.22 4.04 -5.07
CA ALA A 532 -3.54 4.54 -3.73
C ALA A 532 -2.36 4.39 -2.75
N VAL A 533 -1.64 3.26 -2.78
CA VAL A 533 -0.48 3.05 -1.91
C VAL A 533 0.73 3.85 -2.37
N LEU A 534 0.95 3.99 -3.69
CA LEU A 534 1.99 4.88 -4.23
C LEU A 534 1.80 6.32 -3.74
N GLN A 535 0.56 6.80 -3.69
CA GLN A 535 0.25 8.11 -3.11
C GLN A 535 0.60 8.17 -1.60
N ARG A 536 0.24 7.14 -0.82
CA ARG A 536 0.61 7.06 0.61
C ARG A 536 2.11 7.00 0.87
N LEU A 537 2.87 6.33 0.00
CA LEU A 537 4.33 6.26 0.12
C LEU A 537 4.99 7.61 -0.21
N ARG A 538 4.42 8.35 -1.17
CA ARG A 538 4.90 9.69 -1.52
C ARG A 538 4.68 10.68 -0.39
N THR A 539 3.48 10.72 0.20
CA THR A 539 3.20 11.59 1.34
C THR A 539 4.15 11.30 2.52
N LYS A 540 4.42 10.01 2.81
CA LYS A 540 5.39 9.63 3.85
C LYS A 540 6.85 10.02 3.56
N THR A 541 7.25 10.03 2.29
CA THR A 541 8.64 10.33 1.90
C THR A 541 8.89 11.83 1.91
N GLU A 542 7.89 12.64 1.56
CA GLU A 542 7.95 14.11 1.69
C GLU A 542 8.07 14.53 3.17
N ASP A 543 7.37 13.85 4.09
CA ASP A 543 7.49 14.08 5.54
C ASP A 543 8.87 13.71 6.12
N THR A 544 9.60 12.78 5.50
CA THR A 544 10.95 12.35 5.95
C THR A 544 12.09 13.11 5.28
N SER A 545 11.88 13.70 4.10
CA SER A 545 12.91 14.52 3.43
C SER A 545 13.05 15.92 4.03
N ASP A 546 11.99 16.46 4.65
CA ASP A 546 12.04 17.76 5.34
C ASP A 546 12.59 17.66 6.78
N THR A 547 12.83 16.46 7.30
CA THR A 547 13.42 16.22 8.63
C THR A 547 14.89 15.77 8.60
N GLY A 548 15.46 15.51 7.41
CA GLY A 548 16.80 14.92 7.24
C GLY A 548 17.94 15.88 6.90
N ALA A 549 17.67 17.18 6.76
CA ALA A 549 18.69 18.19 6.46
C ALA A 549 18.73 19.25 7.55
N HIS A 550 19.22 18.86 8.74
CA HIS A 550 19.94 19.70 9.72
C HIS A 550 19.99 18.97 11.07
N SER A 551 20.96 18.08 11.26
CA SER A 551 21.38 17.67 12.61
C SER A 551 22.74 16.98 12.55
N SER A 552 23.79 17.79 12.73
CA SER A 552 25.02 17.30 13.34
C SER A 552 24.81 17.23 14.86
N PRO A 553 25.45 16.28 15.57
CA PRO A 553 25.26 16.09 17.01
C PRO A 553 26.22 17.01 17.80
N GLY A 554 25.70 17.74 18.78
CA GLY A 554 26.51 18.59 19.66
C GLY A 554 25.73 19.02 20.91
N ASP A 555 25.99 18.28 21.99
CA ASP A 555 25.95 18.60 23.41
C ASP A 555 24.79 19.39 24.05
N SER A 556 24.13 18.70 24.97
CA SER A 556 23.54 19.27 26.17
C SER A 556 24.63 19.46 27.24
N THR A 557 24.98 20.70 27.59
CA THR A 557 25.08 21.21 28.98
C THR A 557 25.54 22.67 29.02
N SER A 558 25.00 23.36 30.01
CA SER A 558 24.94 24.80 30.26
C SER A 558 26.24 25.42 30.80
N PHE A 559 26.60 26.63 30.35
CA PHE A 559 26.52 27.92 31.10
C PHE A 559 27.55 28.98 30.66
N TYR A 560 27.05 30.22 30.53
CA TYR A 560 27.69 31.55 30.48
C TYR A 560 28.92 31.82 29.59
N SER A 561 28.72 32.65 28.56
CA SER A 561 29.43 33.94 28.46
C SER A 561 28.78 34.87 27.43
N VAL A 562 28.57 36.12 27.87
CA VAL A 562 27.96 37.26 27.17
C VAL A 562 29.00 37.90 26.23
N PRO A 563 28.57 38.50 25.11
CA PRO A 563 28.84 39.95 24.99
C PRO A 563 27.61 40.77 24.56
N GLU A 564 27.54 41.95 25.17
CA GLU A 564 26.53 42.99 25.07
C GLU A 564 26.42 43.62 23.66
N GLY A 565 25.23 44.14 23.34
CA GLY A 565 24.99 44.93 22.13
C GLY A 565 23.54 45.37 21.95
N ASN A 566 23.08 46.28 22.82
CA ASN A 566 21.86 47.10 22.81
C ASN A 566 20.97 47.10 21.54
N SER A 567 19.72 46.64 21.68
CA SER A 567 18.54 47.46 21.33
C SER A 567 17.24 46.85 21.87
N THR A 568 16.45 47.68 22.54
CA THR A 568 15.18 47.45 23.23
C THR A 568 14.03 46.98 22.34
N THR A 569 13.35 45.87 22.68
CA THR A 569 11.87 45.78 22.95
C THR A 569 11.41 44.32 23.17
N ALA A 570 10.76 44.08 24.32
CA ALA A 570 9.88 42.97 24.75
C ALA A 570 10.37 41.50 24.61
N SER A 571 10.68 40.90 25.77
CA SER A 571 11.14 39.53 26.03
C SER A 571 10.05 38.47 25.87
N SER A 572 10.33 37.41 25.10
CA SER A 572 9.59 36.14 25.08
C SER A 572 10.20 35.15 26.10
N PRO A 573 9.41 34.23 26.70
CA PRO A 573 9.90 33.29 27.71
C PRO A 573 10.94 32.33 27.12
N LEU A 574 11.88 31.92 27.95
CA LEU A 574 13.21 31.44 27.54
C LEU A 574 13.31 29.93 27.23
N ASN A 575 12.20 29.20 27.06
CA ASN A 575 12.24 27.73 26.87
C ASN A 575 11.06 27.07 26.13
N SER A 576 10.17 27.79 25.44
CA SER A 576 9.05 27.14 24.73
C SER A 576 9.43 26.64 23.33
N ASP A 577 9.03 25.40 23.01
CA ASP A 577 9.12 24.85 21.66
C ASP A 577 8.32 25.76 20.69
N PRO A 578 8.91 26.22 19.58
CA PRO A 578 8.22 27.12 18.65
C PRO A 578 7.00 26.43 18.05
N SER A 579 5.88 27.16 17.92
CA SER A 579 4.64 26.64 17.31
C SER A 579 4.95 25.95 15.98
N PRO A 580 4.44 24.72 15.73
CA PRO A 580 4.65 24.03 14.47
C PRO A 580 3.94 24.71 13.30
N TYR A 581 3.09 25.70 13.58
CA TYR A 581 2.22 26.36 12.61
C TYR A 581 2.70 27.76 12.22
N ARG A 582 2.40 28.15 10.99
CA ARG A 582 2.70 29.50 10.47
C ARG A 582 1.56 30.47 10.74
N GLU A 583 1.91 31.71 11.06
CA GLU A 583 0.96 32.81 11.15
C GLU A 583 0.15 32.97 9.85
N ALA A 584 -1.13 33.32 9.99
CA ALA A 584 -2.03 33.58 8.88
C ALA A 584 -2.29 35.07 8.68
N ARG A 585 -2.65 35.45 7.46
CA ARG A 585 -3.26 36.75 7.12
C ARG A 585 -4.44 36.53 6.20
N GLN A 586 -5.47 37.36 6.25
CA GLN A 586 -6.58 37.23 5.30
C GLN A 586 -6.17 37.61 3.87
N PHE A 587 -6.90 37.09 2.88
CA PHE A 587 -6.72 37.48 1.47
C PHE A 587 -6.92 38.99 1.27
N GLY A 588 -6.05 39.59 0.45
CA GLY A 588 -6.24 40.97 -0.02
C GLY A 588 -7.54 41.10 -0.83
N TYR A 589 -8.10 42.31 -0.85
CA TYR A 589 -9.44 42.59 -1.41
C TYR A 589 -9.68 42.00 -2.80
N THR A 590 -8.73 42.14 -3.73
CA THR A 590 -8.86 41.66 -5.12
C THR A 590 -8.96 40.13 -5.20
N LEU A 591 -8.11 39.41 -4.46
CA LEU A 591 -8.12 37.95 -4.41
C LEU A 591 -9.36 37.42 -3.66
N LYS A 592 -9.76 38.13 -2.60
CA LYS A 592 -10.97 37.85 -1.82
C LYS A 592 -12.23 37.94 -2.70
N GLN A 593 -12.36 38.98 -3.54
CA GLN A 593 -13.45 39.13 -4.50
C GLN A 593 -13.41 38.08 -5.61
N ALA A 594 -12.23 37.77 -6.18
CA ALA A 594 -12.12 36.75 -7.24
C ALA A 594 -12.56 35.35 -6.76
N ILE A 595 -12.18 34.99 -5.53
CA ILE A 595 -12.60 33.72 -4.92
C ILE A 595 -14.09 33.76 -4.60
N LYS A 596 -14.60 34.88 -4.06
CA LYS A 596 -16.03 35.06 -3.80
C LYS A 596 -16.88 34.84 -5.06
N ILE A 597 -16.54 35.53 -6.16
CA ILE A 597 -17.23 35.40 -7.45
C ILE A 597 -17.18 33.94 -7.92
N SER A 598 -16.01 33.30 -7.84
CA SER A 598 -15.87 31.90 -8.26
C SER A 598 -16.74 30.94 -7.44
N LEU A 599 -16.87 31.18 -6.14
CA LEU A 599 -17.72 30.39 -5.24
C LEU A 599 -19.22 30.65 -5.48
N GLU A 600 -19.62 31.88 -5.81
CA GLU A 600 -21.02 32.24 -6.10
C GLU A 600 -21.49 31.76 -7.49
N GLU A 601 -20.63 31.84 -8.51
CA GLU A 601 -20.92 31.40 -9.88
C GLU A 601 -20.80 29.88 -10.08
N LYS A 602 -20.60 29.11 -9.00
CA LYS A 602 -20.41 27.65 -9.01
C LYS A 602 -19.21 27.17 -9.83
N THR A 603 -18.24 28.05 -10.11
CA THR A 603 -16.95 27.72 -10.72
C THR A 603 -15.93 27.30 -9.63
N TYR A 604 -16.36 26.39 -8.75
CA TYR A 604 -15.65 26.05 -7.51
C TYR A 604 -14.21 25.57 -7.75
N LEU A 605 -13.94 24.87 -8.85
CA LEU A 605 -12.60 24.39 -9.18
C LEU A 605 -11.61 25.55 -9.38
N SER A 606 -12.04 26.63 -10.04
CA SER A 606 -11.23 27.83 -10.24
C SER A 606 -10.94 28.52 -8.89
N GLY A 607 -11.96 28.66 -8.04
CA GLY A 607 -11.81 29.21 -6.69
C GLY A 607 -10.87 28.39 -5.81
N LEU A 608 -11.00 27.06 -5.81
CA LEU A 608 -10.12 26.16 -5.05
C LEU A 608 -8.68 26.20 -5.56
N ASN A 609 -8.47 26.27 -6.87
CA ASN A 609 -7.13 26.42 -7.44
C ASN A 609 -6.47 27.74 -7.04
N LEU A 610 -7.23 28.85 -7.04
CA LEU A 610 -6.73 30.14 -6.53
C LEU A 610 -6.32 30.05 -5.05
N CYS A 611 -7.15 29.42 -4.20
CA CYS A 611 -6.82 29.20 -2.79
C CYS A 611 -5.53 28.37 -2.62
N ARG A 612 -5.38 27.27 -3.38
CA ARG A 612 -4.18 26.42 -3.35
C ARG A 612 -2.93 27.15 -3.85
N SER A 613 -3.04 27.92 -4.93
CA SER A 613 -1.93 28.74 -5.43
C SER A 613 -1.50 29.78 -4.41
N ALA A 614 -2.44 30.41 -3.70
CA ALA A 614 -2.12 31.36 -2.64
C ALA A 614 -1.43 30.71 -1.43
N LEU A 615 -1.89 29.51 -1.05
CA LEU A 615 -1.26 28.69 0.00
C LEU A 615 0.19 28.30 -0.37
N ALA A 616 0.43 27.90 -1.62
CA ALA A 616 1.75 27.52 -2.12
C ALA A 616 2.70 28.73 -2.33
N ALA A 617 2.17 29.90 -2.68
CA ALA A 617 2.98 31.11 -2.87
C ALA A 617 3.70 31.55 -1.58
N GLY A 618 3.19 31.15 -0.41
CA GLY A 618 3.83 31.36 0.88
C GLY A 618 5.05 30.48 1.17
N ALA A 619 5.30 29.43 0.38
CA ALA A 619 6.41 28.48 0.57
C ALA A 619 7.67 28.81 -0.24
N SER A 620 7.60 29.76 -1.18
CA SER A 620 8.72 30.07 -2.08
C SER A 620 9.56 31.26 -1.60
N LYS A 621 10.86 30.99 -1.46
CA LYS A 621 12.01 31.85 -1.11
C LYS A 621 12.17 32.20 0.37
N ARG A 622 13.25 31.66 0.96
CA ARG A 622 14.01 32.45 1.94
C ARG A 622 15.51 32.26 2.01
N LYS A 623 16.18 33.41 2.16
CA LYS A 623 17.51 33.62 2.73
C LYS A 623 17.43 33.45 4.26
N SER A 624 18.46 32.90 4.89
CA SER A 624 18.43 32.22 6.19
C SER A 624 18.23 33.07 7.47
N HIS A 625 17.77 34.33 7.41
CA HIS A 625 17.72 35.20 8.61
C HIS A 625 16.51 36.17 8.69
N ALA A 626 15.30 35.78 8.31
CA ALA A 626 14.13 36.65 8.53
C ALA A 626 12.92 35.86 9.09
N LYS A 627 11.95 36.52 9.77
CA LYS A 627 10.73 35.92 10.42
C LYS A 627 9.61 35.52 9.44
N PRO A 628 9.11 34.27 9.41
CA PRO A 628 8.24 33.72 8.35
C PRO A 628 7.11 34.68 7.95
N ARG A 629 6.93 34.92 6.63
CA ARG A 629 5.81 35.76 6.17
C ARG A 629 4.48 35.05 6.43
N PRO A 630 3.44 35.76 6.89
CA PRO A 630 2.14 35.16 7.15
C PRO A 630 1.47 34.67 5.87
N VAL A 631 0.82 33.51 5.98
CA VAL A 631 0.20 32.79 4.88
C VAL A 631 -1.17 33.40 4.57
N PRO A 632 -1.47 33.76 3.31
CA PRO A 632 -2.77 34.31 2.95
C PRO A 632 -3.86 33.23 2.97
N ILE A 633 -4.95 33.44 3.72
CA ILE A 633 -6.07 32.49 3.90
C ILE A 633 -7.44 33.14 3.56
N PRO A 634 -8.44 32.33 3.14
CA PRO A 634 -9.81 32.77 2.94
C PRO A 634 -10.51 33.07 4.27
N PRO A 635 -11.57 33.89 4.24
CA PRO A 635 -12.40 34.15 5.41
C PRO A 635 -13.13 32.87 5.89
N PRO A 636 -13.51 32.79 7.18
CA PRO A 636 -14.14 31.59 7.76
C PRO A 636 -15.38 31.08 7.01
N ARG A 637 -16.24 31.99 6.52
CA ARG A 637 -17.45 31.61 5.75
C ARG A 637 -17.12 30.90 4.42
N HIS A 638 -16.00 31.25 3.79
CA HIS A 638 -15.55 30.56 2.58
C HIS A 638 -14.99 29.17 2.93
N LEU A 639 -14.26 29.04 4.04
CA LEU A 639 -13.80 27.73 4.55
C LEU A 639 -14.98 26.80 4.88
N ALA A 640 -16.04 27.35 5.47
CA ALA A 640 -17.28 26.63 5.76
C ALA A 640 -17.94 26.06 4.49
N LEU A 641 -18.02 26.87 3.42
CA LEU A 641 -18.50 26.41 2.12
C LEU A 641 -17.58 25.34 1.52
N ILE A 642 -16.25 25.55 1.55
CA ILE A 642 -15.27 24.57 1.04
C ILE A 642 -15.43 23.21 1.76
N ALA A 643 -15.61 23.22 3.09
CA ALA A 643 -15.88 22.00 3.85
C ALA A 643 -17.23 21.36 3.48
N THR A 644 -18.25 22.16 3.16
CA THR A 644 -19.54 21.67 2.65
C THR A 644 -19.38 20.99 1.27
N LEU A 645 -18.58 21.58 0.37
CA LEU A 645 -18.33 21.02 -0.98
C LEU A 645 -17.71 19.62 -0.94
N ALA A 646 -16.94 19.30 0.11
CA ALA A 646 -16.32 18.00 0.28
C ALA A 646 -17.33 16.85 0.47
N VAL A 647 -18.53 17.12 1.00
CA VAL A 647 -19.53 16.08 1.33
C VAL A 647 -20.89 16.27 0.67
N HIS A 648 -21.19 17.45 0.13
CA HIS A 648 -22.52 17.77 -0.40
C HIS A 648 -22.93 16.84 -1.57
N PRO A 649 -24.15 16.27 -1.60
CA PRO A 649 -24.59 15.33 -2.64
C PRO A 649 -24.51 15.86 -4.06
N GLU A 650 -24.78 17.16 -4.29
CA GLU A 650 -24.66 17.77 -5.63
C GLU A 650 -23.25 17.70 -6.21
N GLN A 651 -22.23 17.69 -5.35
CA GLN A 651 -20.82 17.69 -5.74
C GLN A 651 -20.16 16.31 -5.66
N THR A 652 -20.90 15.30 -5.19
CA THR A 652 -20.35 13.97 -4.89
C THR A 652 -21.14 12.84 -5.56
N THR A 653 -22.43 12.67 -5.26
CA THR A 653 -23.23 11.53 -5.74
C THR A 653 -24.33 11.88 -6.74
N ARG A 654 -24.68 13.15 -6.90
CA ARG A 654 -25.67 13.64 -7.89
C ARG A 654 -25.04 14.43 -9.04
N VAL A 655 -23.74 14.29 -9.23
CA VAL A 655 -23.01 15.01 -10.28
C VAL A 655 -23.51 14.57 -11.66
N GLU A 656 -23.90 15.52 -12.51
CA GLU A 656 -24.28 15.25 -13.90
C GLU A 656 -23.07 14.71 -14.70
N LYS A 657 -23.30 13.69 -15.53
CA LYS A 657 -22.22 13.00 -16.28
C LYS A 657 -21.49 13.98 -17.20
N GLY A 658 -20.27 14.38 -16.81
CA GLY A 658 -19.36 15.14 -17.68
C GLY A 658 -18.44 16.11 -16.94
N SER A 659 -18.83 16.60 -15.77
CA SER A 659 -18.05 17.60 -15.02
C SER A 659 -18.21 17.41 -13.52
N GLN A 660 -17.11 17.55 -12.75
CA GLN A 660 -17.10 17.81 -11.30
C GLN A 660 -16.93 16.64 -10.30
N THR A 661 -16.39 15.47 -10.66
CA THR A 661 -15.96 14.47 -9.63
C THR A 661 -14.69 14.87 -8.85
N ALA A 662 -14.01 15.95 -9.24
CA ALA A 662 -12.77 16.40 -8.61
C ALA A 662 -12.96 17.47 -7.51
N ILE A 663 -14.14 18.12 -7.41
CA ILE A 663 -14.34 19.26 -6.50
C ILE A 663 -14.23 18.84 -5.04
N SER A 664 -14.87 17.73 -4.65
CA SER A 664 -14.86 17.25 -3.27
C SER A 664 -13.46 16.87 -2.79
N SER A 665 -12.63 16.25 -3.66
CA SER A 665 -11.25 15.92 -3.32
C SER A 665 -10.38 17.17 -3.24
N HIS A 666 -10.50 18.11 -4.18
CA HIS A 666 -9.73 19.36 -4.14
C HIS A 666 -10.07 20.24 -2.94
N ALA A 667 -11.33 20.28 -2.53
CA ALA A 667 -11.76 20.98 -1.32
C ALA A 667 -11.09 20.39 -0.08
N LEU A 668 -11.08 19.06 0.04
CA LEU A 668 -10.53 18.36 1.19
C LEU A 668 -8.99 18.40 1.23
N ASP A 669 -8.33 18.31 0.06
CA ASP A 669 -6.87 18.50 -0.06
C ASP A 669 -6.45 19.91 0.37
N TYR A 670 -7.21 20.93 -0.01
CA TYR A 670 -6.95 22.31 0.41
C TYR A 670 -7.07 22.47 1.93
N LEU A 671 -8.16 21.96 2.53
CA LEU A 671 -8.39 22.04 3.97
C LEU A 671 -7.32 21.31 4.78
N ARG A 672 -6.88 20.12 4.34
CA ARG A 672 -5.78 19.37 4.98
C ARG A 672 -4.45 20.11 4.86
N SER A 673 -4.15 20.68 3.70
CA SER A 673 -2.94 21.49 3.49
C SER A 673 -2.96 22.73 4.39
N LEU A 674 -4.13 23.36 4.55
CA LEU A 674 -4.31 24.52 5.41
C LEU A 674 -4.08 24.15 6.89
N LEU A 675 -4.66 23.05 7.37
CA LEU A 675 -4.44 22.54 8.72
C LEU A 675 -2.96 22.27 9.00
N HIS A 676 -2.23 21.65 8.06
CA HIS A 676 -0.83 21.28 8.27
C HIS A 676 0.13 22.48 8.23
N ILE A 677 -0.17 23.53 7.46
CA ILE A 677 0.71 24.69 7.30
C ILE A 677 0.41 25.79 8.32
N VAL A 678 -0.88 26.09 8.51
CA VAL A 678 -1.35 27.25 9.28
C VAL A 678 -1.90 26.83 10.64
N GLY A 679 -2.30 25.57 10.81
CA GLY A 679 -2.88 25.10 12.06
C GLY A 679 -4.31 25.59 12.28
N PRO A 680 -4.99 25.06 13.31
CA PRO A 680 -6.41 25.29 13.53
C PRO A 680 -6.74 26.69 14.06
N LEU A 681 -5.89 27.24 14.93
CA LEU A 681 -6.08 28.58 15.51
C LEU A 681 -5.86 29.68 14.47
N HIS A 682 -4.73 29.68 13.76
CA HIS A 682 -4.46 30.72 12.78
C HIS A 682 -5.34 30.61 11.53
N ALA A 683 -5.85 29.43 11.19
CA ALA A 683 -6.83 29.25 10.12
C ALA A 683 -8.27 29.62 10.55
N ASP A 684 -8.48 29.90 11.84
CA ASP A 684 -9.77 30.18 12.46
C ASP A 684 -10.84 29.13 12.14
N PHE A 685 -10.47 27.84 12.27
CA PHE A 685 -11.41 26.74 12.03
C PHE A 685 -12.57 26.72 13.03
N ARG A 686 -12.37 27.29 14.22
CA ARG A 686 -13.46 27.44 15.21
C ARG A 686 -14.60 28.28 14.65
N ALA A 687 -14.32 29.46 14.09
CA ALA A 687 -15.35 30.29 13.48
C ALA A 687 -15.90 29.68 12.18
N ALA A 688 -15.05 28.99 11.40
CA ALA A 688 -15.47 28.39 10.12
C ALA A 688 -16.43 27.19 10.29
N PHE A 689 -16.26 26.39 11.34
CA PHE A 689 -16.96 25.12 11.53
C PHE A 689 -17.99 25.15 12.67
N GLN A 690 -18.46 26.34 13.03
CA GLN A 690 -19.57 26.52 13.96
C GLN A 690 -20.92 26.25 13.26
N PHE A 691 -21.81 25.48 13.91
CA PHE A 691 -23.18 25.28 13.42
C PHE A 691 -24.05 26.49 13.76
N LEU A 692 -24.91 26.88 12.81
CA LEU A 692 -25.75 28.08 12.94
C LEU A 692 -27.18 27.66 13.29
N HIS A 693 -27.62 27.98 14.51
CA HIS A 693 -29.00 27.73 14.92
C HIS A 693 -29.95 28.78 14.33
N LEU A 694 -30.96 28.31 13.59
CA LEU A 694 -32.13 29.10 13.20
C LEU A 694 -32.97 29.46 14.44
N GLY A 695 -32.59 30.53 15.12
CA GLY A 695 -33.35 31.14 16.22
C GLY A 695 -33.76 32.57 15.90
N ARG A 696 -34.98 32.74 15.37
CA ARG A 696 -35.79 33.97 15.20
C ARG A 696 -35.12 35.25 14.63
N PRO A 697 -35.67 35.87 13.58
CA PRO A 697 -35.29 37.23 13.24
C PRO A 697 -35.79 38.21 14.32
N GLY A 698 -34.86 38.77 15.10
CA GLY A 698 -35.04 40.02 15.82
C GLY A 698 -34.99 39.94 17.35
N ARG A 699 -33.92 40.49 17.94
CA ARG A 699 -33.98 41.71 18.76
C ARG A 699 -32.56 42.16 19.11
N ARG A 700 -32.28 43.45 18.85
CA ARG A 700 -31.14 44.19 19.42
C ARG A 700 -31.07 43.94 20.94
N SER A 701 -29.92 43.50 21.41
CA SER A 701 -29.49 43.50 22.81
C SER A 701 -27.96 43.59 22.75
N GLY A 702 -27.28 44.71 22.97
CA GLY A 702 -27.69 45.88 23.74
C GLY A 702 -27.54 45.63 25.23
N TYR A 703 -26.33 45.32 25.71
CA TYR A 703 -25.95 45.65 27.09
C TYR A 703 -24.45 45.94 27.23
N ASN A 704 -24.21 47.12 27.79
CA ASN A 704 -22.97 47.73 28.24
C ASN A 704 -22.09 46.80 29.10
N SER A 705 -20.79 46.80 28.82
CA SER A 705 -19.82 47.15 29.86
C SER A 705 -18.91 48.27 29.31
N HIS A 706 -18.78 49.33 30.10
CA HIS A 706 -18.06 50.55 29.74
C HIS A 706 -16.54 50.34 29.76
N GLY A 707 -15.88 50.75 28.67
CA GLY A 707 -14.44 50.98 28.61
C GLY A 707 -14.06 51.61 27.26
N ASN A 708 -13.81 52.92 27.26
CA ASN A 708 -13.50 53.78 26.11
C ASN A 708 -12.56 53.15 25.06
N ASN A 709 -13.02 53.05 23.81
CA ASN A 709 -12.38 53.69 22.66
C ASN A 709 -13.26 53.54 21.41
N SER A 710 -13.76 54.68 20.94
CA SER A 710 -14.45 54.87 19.66
C SER A 710 -13.43 54.89 18.53
N ASP A 711 -13.55 53.96 17.57
CA ASP A 711 -13.18 54.09 16.14
C ASP A 711 -13.19 52.75 15.36
N LEU A 712 -13.49 51.60 16.01
CA LEU A 712 -13.44 50.28 15.35
C LEU A 712 -14.79 49.70 14.84
N SER A 713 -15.94 50.26 15.18
CA SER A 713 -17.24 49.60 14.92
C SER A 713 -17.74 49.65 13.48
N ASP A 714 -17.31 50.64 12.68
CA ASP A 714 -17.79 50.81 11.30
C ASP A 714 -16.99 49.95 10.29
N TYR A 715 -15.73 49.64 10.59
CA TYR A 715 -14.90 48.76 9.75
C TYR A 715 -15.29 47.27 9.86
N GLU A 716 -15.74 46.81 11.03
CA GLU A 716 -16.21 45.43 11.20
C GLU A 716 -17.54 45.16 10.48
N ALA A 717 -18.46 46.14 10.45
CA ALA A 717 -19.74 46.02 9.76
C ALA A 717 -19.61 45.97 8.23
N GLU A 718 -18.67 46.72 7.64
CA GLU A 718 -18.37 46.66 6.20
C GLU A 718 -17.58 45.40 5.80
N SER A 719 -16.63 44.95 6.63
CA SER A 719 -15.89 43.71 6.42
C SER A 719 -16.82 42.50 6.38
N ASP A 720 -17.78 42.43 7.31
CA ASP A 720 -18.70 41.31 7.45
C ASP A 720 -19.74 41.27 6.30
N ALA A 721 -20.01 42.39 5.62
CA ALA A 721 -20.79 42.43 4.38
C ALA A 721 -19.98 41.96 3.16
N ALA A 722 -18.69 42.28 3.10
CA ALA A 722 -17.79 41.85 2.03
C ALA A 722 -17.60 40.32 2.00
N ASP A 723 -17.65 39.67 3.18
CA ASP A 723 -17.49 38.22 3.37
C ASP A 723 -18.74 37.36 3.13
N ARG A 724 -19.91 37.97 2.91
CA ARG A 724 -21.15 37.21 2.68
C ARG A 724 -21.21 36.61 1.28
N LEU A 725 -21.40 35.29 1.23
CA LEU A 725 -21.74 34.54 0.02
C LEU A 725 -23.27 34.52 -0.16
N ARG A 726 -23.76 34.87 -1.35
CA ARG A 726 -25.21 34.90 -1.66
C ARG A 726 -25.77 33.55 -2.11
N GLY A 727 -24.91 32.59 -2.47
CA GLY A 727 -25.32 31.30 -3.04
C GLY A 727 -26.13 30.41 -2.08
N LYS A 728 -27.13 29.70 -2.60
CA LYS A 728 -27.96 28.75 -1.84
C LYS A 728 -27.15 27.69 -1.09
N LEU A 729 -26.05 27.23 -1.69
CA LEU A 729 -25.14 26.23 -1.11
C LEU A 729 -24.33 26.74 0.09
N ALA A 730 -24.02 28.04 0.13
CA ALA A 730 -23.30 28.65 1.24
C ALA A 730 -24.20 28.91 2.45
N ASN A 731 -25.51 29.05 2.21
CA ASN A 731 -26.50 29.42 3.22
C ASN A 731 -27.46 28.24 3.48
N GLU A 732 -28.59 28.18 2.77
CA GLU A 732 -29.70 27.24 3.04
C GLU A 732 -29.34 25.75 2.94
N SER A 733 -28.47 25.36 2.00
CA SER A 733 -28.05 23.96 1.82
C SER A 733 -26.63 23.70 2.32
N SER A 734 -26.09 24.61 3.13
CA SER A 734 -24.81 24.42 3.80
C SER A 734 -24.88 23.30 4.83
N LEU A 735 -23.79 22.55 4.99
CA LEU A 735 -23.65 21.53 6.03
C LEU A 735 -23.92 22.12 7.42
N TRP A 736 -23.41 23.33 7.67
CA TRP A 736 -23.44 24.01 8.96
C TRP A 736 -24.79 24.64 9.31
N HIS A 737 -25.68 24.77 8.32
CA HIS A 737 -27.08 25.21 8.51
C HIS A 737 -28.06 24.04 8.55
N ARG A 738 -27.79 22.97 7.76
CA ARG A 738 -28.66 21.79 7.68
C ARG A 738 -28.41 20.77 8.78
N GLY A 739 -27.15 20.63 9.20
CA GLY A 739 -26.82 19.89 10.42
C GLY A 739 -27.38 20.61 11.63
N ARG A 740 -28.08 19.90 12.51
CA ARG A 740 -28.64 20.51 13.73
C ARG A 740 -27.55 20.95 14.69
N ASP A 741 -26.56 20.07 14.84
CA ASP A 741 -25.38 20.17 15.69
C ASP A 741 -24.32 19.17 15.17
N PHE A 742 -23.08 19.27 15.67
CA PHE A 742 -21.99 18.37 15.27
C PHE A 742 -22.31 16.88 15.50
N TRP A 743 -22.91 16.54 16.63
CA TRP A 743 -23.20 15.15 17.01
C TRP A 743 -24.27 14.50 16.11
N SER A 744 -25.21 15.30 15.62
CA SER A 744 -26.25 14.87 14.68
C SER A 744 -25.65 14.55 13.31
N VAL A 745 -24.71 15.38 12.83
CA VAL A 745 -23.98 15.15 11.59
C VAL A 745 -23.07 13.93 11.73
N LEU A 746 -22.35 13.81 12.84
CA LEU A 746 -21.51 12.66 13.15
C LEU A 746 -22.32 11.36 13.15
N GLY A 747 -23.46 11.35 13.85
CA GLY A 747 -24.33 10.17 13.93
C GLY A 747 -24.88 9.74 12.56
N TRP A 748 -25.27 10.70 11.71
CA TRP A 748 -25.69 10.38 10.34
C TRP A 748 -24.55 9.87 9.45
N ALA A 749 -23.38 10.53 9.53
CA ALA A 749 -22.20 10.13 8.78
C ALA A 749 -21.74 8.71 9.16
N LEU A 750 -21.77 8.37 10.44
CA LEU A 750 -21.46 7.02 10.96
C LEU A 750 -22.55 6.00 10.60
N ASN A 751 -23.84 6.37 10.54
CA ASN A 751 -24.88 5.51 9.99
C ASN A 751 -24.61 5.18 8.50
N CYS A 752 -24.08 6.14 7.72
CA CYS A 752 -23.69 5.90 6.34
C CYS A 752 -22.58 4.85 6.20
N SER A 753 -21.71 4.68 7.21
CA SER A 753 -20.64 3.66 7.20
C SER A 753 -21.19 2.24 7.16
N ALA A 754 -22.34 2.01 7.78
CA ALA A 754 -23.04 0.72 7.81
C ALA A 754 -24.07 0.59 6.67
N LEU A 755 -24.82 1.66 6.36
CA LEU A 755 -25.97 1.59 5.46
C LEU A 755 -25.67 1.95 4.00
N TYR A 756 -24.74 2.89 3.78
CA TYR A 756 -24.54 3.53 2.47
C TYR A 756 -23.05 3.68 2.12
N PRO A 757 -22.35 2.59 1.73
CA PRO A 757 -20.90 2.63 1.44
C PRO A 757 -20.50 3.67 0.40
N GLN A 758 -21.37 3.94 -0.58
CA GLN A 758 -21.13 4.95 -1.62
C GLN A 758 -21.12 6.38 -1.07
N ARG A 759 -21.87 6.66 -0.01
CA ARG A 759 -21.83 7.93 0.72
C ARG A 759 -20.70 7.95 1.75
N TRP A 760 -20.44 6.82 2.39
CA TRP A 760 -19.33 6.66 3.34
C TRP A 760 -17.98 7.06 2.75
N ARG A 761 -17.73 6.78 1.45
CA ARG A 761 -16.50 7.21 0.76
C ARG A 761 -16.20 8.71 0.88
N TYR A 762 -17.21 9.57 0.99
CA TYR A 762 -17.04 11.01 1.13
C TYR A 762 -17.10 11.46 2.60
N TRP A 763 -17.97 10.84 3.40
CA TRP A 763 -18.06 11.12 4.83
C TRP A 763 -16.80 10.71 5.60
N LYS A 764 -16.14 9.61 5.21
CA LYS A 764 -14.93 9.13 5.88
C LYS A 764 -13.77 10.14 5.84
N PRO A 765 -13.28 10.59 4.67
CA PRO A 765 -12.19 11.57 4.63
C PRO A 765 -12.54 12.90 5.32
N TRP A 766 -13.81 13.29 5.28
CA TRP A 766 -14.29 14.50 5.96
C TRP A 766 -14.28 14.35 7.47
N LEU A 767 -14.74 13.21 8.00
CA LEU A 767 -14.67 12.91 9.43
C LEU A 767 -13.22 12.77 9.91
N GLU A 768 -12.36 12.09 9.16
CA GLU A 768 -10.91 12.02 9.46
C GLU A 768 -10.33 13.44 9.58
N PHE A 769 -10.61 14.32 8.61
CA PHE A 769 -10.19 15.72 8.66
C PHE A 769 -10.74 16.45 9.89
N MET A 770 -12.04 16.31 10.20
CA MET A 770 -12.64 16.98 11.37
C MET A 770 -12.03 16.51 12.69
N VAL A 771 -11.73 15.21 12.83
CA VAL A 771 -11.04 14.69 14.02
C VAL A 771 -9.61 15.21 14.11
N ASP A 772 -8.89 15.28 12.99
CA ASP A 772 -7.54 15.85 12.95
C ASP A 772 -7.55 17.34 13.35
N VAL A 773 -8.56 18.11 12.91
CA VAL A 773 -8.75 19.52 13.33
C VAL A 773 -9.01 19.61 14.84
N LEU A 774 -9.91 18.79 15.38
CA LEU A 774 -10.27 18.80 16.79
C LEU A 774 -9.08 18.44 17.70
N GLU A 775 -8.31 17.42 17.32
CA GLU A 775 -7.11 17.03 18.07
C GLU A 775 -5.99 18.09 17.96
N ALA A 776 -5.81 18.69 16.77
CA ALA A 776 -4.82 19.75 16.59
C ALA A 776 -5.20 21.02 17.39
N ASP A 777 -6.48 21.40 17.42
CA ASP A 777 -6.97 22.57 18.17
C ASP A 777 -6.78 22.36 19.66
N TRP A 778 -7.08 21.15 20.16
CA TRP A 778 -6.84 20.79 21.55
C TRP A 778 -5.36 20.89 21.93
N ARG A 779 -4.46 20.26 21.16
CA ARG A 779 -3.01 20.25 21.43
C ARG A 779 -2.41 21.65 21.37
N GLU A 780 -2.82 22.47 20.41
CA GLU A 780 -2.27 23.83 20.26
C GLU A 780 -2.71 24.76 21.39
N ARG A 781 -3.96 24.64 21.85
CA ARG A 781 -4.45 25.39 23.01
C ARG A 781 -3.82 24.92 24.32
N GLU A 782 -3.60 23.61 24.47
CA GLU A 782 -2.86 23.04 25.59
C GLU A 782 -1.43 23.60 25.64
N ARG A 783 -0.75 23.66 24.51
CA ARG A 783 0.58 24.27 24.39
C ARG A 783 0.58 25.75 24.78
N GLN A 784 -0.38 26.53 24.29
CA GLN A 784 -0.47 27.96 24.63
C GLN A 784 -0.83 28.21 26.11
N ASP A 785 -1.69 27.39 26.70
CA ASP A 785 -2.00 27.44 28.14
C ASP A 785 -0.73 27.13 28.97
N LEU A 786 0.08 26.15 28.54
CA LEU A 786 1.38 25.83 29.16
C LEU A 786 2.40 26.96 28.99
N ASP A 787 2.56 27.49 27.77
CA ASP A 787 3.46 28.60 27.46
C ASP A 787 3.10 29.85 28.30
N ALA A 788 1.80 30.14 28.45
CA ALA A 788 1.30 31.25 29.27
C ALA A 788 1.55 31.03 30.77
N TYR A 789 1.37 29.80 31.24
CA TYR A 789 1.63 29.42 32.63
C TYR A 789 3.11 29.54 33.00
N GLU A 790 4.00 29.06 32.12
CA GLU A 790 5.46 29.19 32.28
C GLU A 790 5.91 30.65 32.23
N ALA A 791 5.25 31.49 31.40
CA ALA A 791 5.54 32.91 31.30
C ALA A 791 5.12 33.72 32.54
N ASP A 792 3.99 33.36 33.17
CA ASP A 792 3.49 34.05 34.37
C ASP A 792 4.20 33.64 35.66
N GLY A 793 5.00 32.56 35.66
CA GLY A 793 5.77 32.09 36.81
C GLY A 793 4.90 31.65 38.02
N SER A 794 3.61 31.42 37.78
CA SER A 794 2.64 30.98 38.78
C SER A 794 2.94 29.57 39.30
N VAL A 795 2.70 29.35 40.60
CA VAL A 795 2.83 28.03 41.25
C VAL A 795 1.41 27.50 41.55
N GLY A 796 0.96 26.50 40.80
CA GLY A 796 -0.39 25.94 40.90
C GLY A 796 -0.74 24.96 39.76
N GLU A 797 -2.03 24.81 39.47
CA GLU A 797 -2.48 24.09 38.27
C GLU A 797 -2.39 24.98 37.02
N VAL A 798 -2.08 24.37 35.88
CA VAL A 798 -2.00 25.08 34.59
C VAL A 798 -3.38 25.67 34.25
N PRO A 799 -3.51 26.98 33.99
CA PRO A 799 -4.76 27.60 33.57
C PRO A 799 -5.31 26.92 32.32
N LEU A 800 -6.63 26.71 32.30
CA LEU A 800 -7.35 26.02 31.20
C LEU A 800 -8.08 26.99 30.28
N THR A 801 -7.67 28.26 30.32
CA THR A 801 -8.39 29.37 29.70
C THR A 801 -8.57 29.18 28.19
N LEU A 802 -7.51 28.79 27.48
CA LEU A 802 -7.58 28.58 26.05
C LEU A 802 -8.20 27.22 25.71
N ARG A 803 -7.98 26.19 26.52
CA ARG A 803 -8.63 24.88 26.34
C ARG A 803 -10.15 24.93 26.49
N HIS A 804 -10.69 25.79 27.37
CA HIS A 804 -12.14 26.03 27.45
C HIS A 804 -12.72 26.61 26.15
N ASP A 805 -11.92 27.35 25.38
CA ASP A 805 -12.32 27.88 24.09
C ASP A 805 -12.09 26.91 22.91
N SER A 806 -11.69 25.66 23.17
CA SER A 806 -11.48 24.66 22.13
C SER A 806 -12.75 24.32 21.34
N MET A 807 -12.57 23.84 20.12
CA MET A 807 -13.66 23.40 19.25
C MET A 807 -14.43 22.22 19.84
N ILE A 808 -13.76 21.30 20.53
CA ILE A 808 -14.44 20.18 21.21
C ILE A 808 -15.29 20.69 22.37
N ALA A 809 -14.80 21.65 23.16
CA ALA A 809 -15.58 22.30 24.21
C ALA A 809 -16.80 23.02 23.63
N MET A 810 -16.64 23.73 22.51
CA MET A 810 -17.73 24.36 21.77
C MET A 810 -18.82 23.34 21.38
N TYR A 811 -18.46 22.19 20.82
CA TYR A 811 -19.45 21.15 20.46
C TYR A 811 -20.04 20.39 21.66
N MET A 812 -19.38 20.39 22.81
CA MET A 812 -19.92 19.82 24.05
C MET A 812 -20.94 20.74 24.71
N ASP A 813 -20.65 22.04 24.73
CA ASP A 813 -21.50 23.07 25.34
C ASP A 813 -22.58 23.61 24.39
N GLU A 814 -22.56 23.20 23.12
CA GLU A 814 -23.55 23.60 22.11
C GLU A 814 -25.00 23.29 22.58
N PRO A 815 -25.87 24.30 22.70
CA PRO A 815 -27.20 24.14 23.27
C PRO A 815 -28.15 23.42 22.30
N GLN A 816 -28.47 22.18 22.63
CA GLN A 816 -29.34 21.32 21.84
C GLN A 816 -30.80 21.57 22.18
N SER A 817 -31.54 22.27 21.31
CA SER A 817 -33.01 22.42 21.46
C SER A 817 -33.42 22.87 22.89
N GLY A 818 -32.62 23.75 23.51
CA GLY A 818 -32.86 24.28 24.85
C GLY A 818 -32.29 23.45 26.04
N ARG A 819 -31.48 22.42 25.80
CA ARG A 819 -30.74 21.69 26.86
C ARG A 819 -29.26 21.52 26.50
N ARG A 820 -28.37 21.57 27.49
CA ARG A 820 -26.92 21.33 27.34
C ARG A 820 -26.67 19.93 26.75
N GLY A 821 -25.65 19.79 25.91
CA GLY A 821 -25.26 18.50 25.35
C GLY A 821 -25.07 17.44 26.44
N SER A 822 -25.69 16.27 26.26
CA SER A 822 -25.61 15.18 27.23
C SER A 822 -24.63 14.09 26.77
N PRO A 823 -23.82 13.50 27.66
CA PRO A 823 -23.00 12.31 27.36
C PRO A 823 -23.77 11.18 26.65
N LYS A 824 -25.09 11.10 26.87
CA LYS A 824 -25.98 10.16 26.19
C LYS A 824 -26.06 10.35 24.69
N LEU A 825 -26.11 11.60 24.21
CA LEU A 825 -26.17 11.86 22.77
C LEU A 825 -24.81 11.58 22.13
N PHE A 826 -23.72 12.01 22.78
CA PHE A 826 -22.36 11.79 22.28
C PHE A 826 -22.10 10.31 22.04
N VAL A 827 -22.40 9.47 23.03
CA VAL A 827 -22.27 8.01 22.91
C VAL A 827 -23.20 7.44 21.85
N LYS A 828 -24.46 7.89 21.77
CA LYS A 828 -25.40 7.42 20.73
C LYS A 828 -24.89 7.76 19.32
N ALA A 829 -24.30 8.94 19.12
CA ALA A 829 -23.72 9.34 17.84
C ALA A 829 -22.48 8.50 17.53
N LEU A 830 -21.56 8.37 18.49
CA LEU A 830 -20.32 7.58 18.35
C LEU A 830 -20.58 6.11 18.06
N LEU A 831 -21.68 5.54 18.55
CA LEU A 831 -22.04 4.13 18.38
C LEU A 831 -23.17 3.92 17.36
N ALA A 832 -23.46 4.93 16.52
CA ALA A 832 -24.43 4.82 15.45
C ALA A 832 -24.02 3.72 14.46
N ASP A 833 -24.83 2.66 14.37
CA ASP A 833 -24.52 1.40 13.68
C ASP A 833 -25.40 1.16 12.44
N GLY A 834 -26.25 2.13 12.09
CA GLY A 834 -27.21 1.99 11.00
C GLY A 834 -28.48 1.22 11.37
N SER A 835 -28.67 0.82 12.63
CA SER A 835 -29.95 0.26 13.08
C SER A 835 -31.11 1.25 12.86
N ASP A 836 -32.35 0.75 12.81
CA ASP A 836 -33.53 1.60 12.65
C ASP A 836 -33.63 2.65 13.78
N LEU A 837 -33.20 2.28 14.99
CA LEU A 837 -33.14 3.17 16.14
C LEU A 837 -32.08 4.27 15.96
N ALA A 838 -30.87 3.91 15.50
CA ALA A 838 -29.80 4.87 15.23
C ALA A 838 -30.16 5.80 14.05
N SER A 839 -30.82 5.27 13.02
CA SER A 839 -31.26 6.03 11.85
C SER A 839 -32.41 6.98 12.17
N ALA A 840 -33.29 6.63 13.12
CA ALA A 840 -34.33 7.52 13.61
C ALA A 840 -33.77 8.64 14.50
N ALA A 841 -32.73 8.35 15.30
CA ALA A 841 -32.07 9.33 16.15
C ALA A 841 -31.27 10.37 15.34
N PHE A 842 -30.65 9.94 14.23
CA PHE A 842 -29.82 10.78 13.38
C PHE A 842 -30.35 10.78 11.94
N PRO A 843 -31.28 11.69 11.60
CA PRO A 843 -31.88 11.74 10.27
C PRO A 843 -30.89 12.28 9.22
N GLU A 844 -31.26 12.15 7.94
CA GLU A 844 -30.45 12.60 6.81
C GLU A 844 -30.13 14.10 6.90
N VAL A 845 -28.85 14.45 6.76
CA VAL A 845 -28.39 15.86 6.78
C VAL A 845 -28.81 16.58 5.50
N PHE A 846 -28.70 15.92 4.34
CA PHE A 846 -29.07 16.50 3.05
C PHE A 846 -30.36 15.89 2.51
N GLU A 847 -31.23 16.73 1.93
CA GLU A 847 -32.50 16.26 1.38
C GLU A 847 -32.29 15.23 0.25
N LYS A 848 -32.98 14.09 0.33
CA LYS A 848 -33.02 13.00 -0.67
C LYS A 848 -31.68 12.29 -0.90
N GLU A 849 -30.78 12.26 0.09
CA GLU A 849 -29.42 11.74 -0.08
C GLU A 849 -29.45 10.34 -0.74
N PRO A 850 -28.75 10.12 -1.88
CA PRO A 850 -28.98 8.93 -2.70
C PRO A 850 -28.55 7.66 -1.97
N ARG A 851 -29.54 6.83 -1.61
CA ARG A 851 -29.44 5.60 -0.81
C ARG A 851 -28.81 4.38 -1.53
N GLY A 852 -27.99 4.63 -2.55
CA GLY A 852 -27.56 3.63 -3.52
C GLY A 852 -28.67 3.24 -4.51
N ARG A 853 -28.33 2.40 -5.50
CA ARG A 853 -29.26 1.96 -6.54
C ARG A 853 -30.41 1.21 -5.86
N LYS A 854 -31.63 1.77 -5.89
CA LYS A 854 -32.82 0.94 -5.63
C LYS A 854 -32.72 -0.21 -6.63
N LYS A 855 -32.66 -1.46 -6.15
CA LYS A 855 -33.10 -2.59 -6.97
C LYS A 855 -34.53 -2.22 -7.35
N GLU A 856 -34.71 -1.72 -8.56
CA GLU A 856 -36.02 -1.73 -9.18
C GLU A 856 -36.42 -3.20 -9.19
N SER A 857 -37.24 -3.58 -8.22
CA SER A 857 -38.11 -4.71 -8.44
C SER A 857 -38.85 -4.35 -9.72
N ARG A 858 -38.63 -5.14 -10.78
CA ARG A 858 -39.40 -5.09 -12.01
C ARG A 858 -40.87 -5.38 -11.65
N LYS A 859 -41.58 -4.39 -11.12
CA LYS A 859 -43.01 -4.24 -11.30
C LYS A 859 -43.14 -3.15 -12.32
N ARG A 860 -43.30 -3.56 -13.59
CA ARG A 860 -43.82 -2.71 -14.66
C ARG A 860 -45.06 -2.01 -14.12
N LYS A 861 -44.93 -0.76 -13.71
CA LYS A 861 -46.06 0.15 -13.58
C LYS A 861 -46.29 0.64 -15.01
N ARG A 862 -47.36 0.15 -15.62
CA ARG A 862 -47.80 0.61 -16.94
C ARG A 862 -48.19 2.07 -16.77
N GLU A 863 -47.32 3.00 -17.15
CA GLU A 863 -47.70 4.41 -17.26
C GLU A 863 -48.62 4.56 -18.47
N SER A 864 -49.73 5.23 -18.26
CA SER A 864 -50.71 5.56 -19.29
C SER A 864 -50.05 6.50 -20.30
N ILE A 865 -49.93 6.03 -21.54
CA ILE A 865 -49.43 6.82 -22.67
C ILE A 865 -50.44 7.94 -22.93
N ASN A 866 -49.98 9.20 -22.81
CA ASN A 866 -50.80 10.38 -23.04
C ASN A 866 -50.54 10.88 -24.47
N ILE A 867 -51.42 10.51 -25.39
CA ILE A 867 -51.28 10.67 -26.85
C ILE A 867 -51.19 12.16 -27.25
N GLU A 868 -51.65 13.08 -26.41
CA GLU A 868 -51.64 14.52 -26.70
C GLU A 868 -50.26 15.20 -26.54
N SER A 869 -49.27 14.53 -25.94
CA SER A 869 -47.98 15.16 -25.57
C SER A 869 -46.76 14.76 -26.42
N GLY A 870 -46.95 14.02 -27.51
CA GLY A 870 -45.92 13.82 -28.55
C GLY A 870 -44.66 13.06 -28.14
N ASN A 871 -44.68 12.28 -27.05
CA ASN A 871 -43.51 11.54 -26.57
C ASN A 871 -43.50 10.10 -27.12
N PHE A 872 -42.86 9.88 -28.26
CA PHE A 872 -42.66 8.55 -28.84
C PHE A 872 -41.34 7.97 -28.35
N GLY A 873 -41.38 6.88 -27.59
CA GLY A 873 -40.18 6.18 -27.13
C GLY A 873 -39.52 5.40 -28.26
N ASP A 874 -38.19 5.48 -28.35
CA ASP A 874 -37.37 4.78 -29.35
C ASP A 874 -37.34 3.26 -29.11
N TYR A 875 -37.67 2.50 -30.15
CA TYR A 875 -37.69 1.03 -30.21
C TYR A 875 -36.84 0.56 -31.39
N LEU A 876 -35.56 0.20 -31.17
CA LEU A 876 -34.67 -0.60 -32.04
C LEU A 876 -33.44 -0.93 -31.16
N ASP A 877 -32.97 -2.15 -30.88
CA ASP A 877 -33.02 -3.46 -31.52
C ASP A 877 -32.85 -4.57 -30.46
N ASP A 878 -33.59 -5.67 -30.60
CA ASP A 878 -33.36 -6.97 -29.95
C ASP A 878 -33.19 -8.01 -31.07
N ASP A 879 -32.23 -8.94 -30.95
CA ASP A 879 -32.35 -10.31 -31.50
C ASP A 879 -31.29 -11.26 -30.88
N ALA A 880 -31.76 -12.29 -30.15
CA ALA A 880 -31.58 -13.73 -30.50
C ALA A 880 -31.67 -14.73 -29.30
N ILE A 881 -32.87 -15.34 -29.17
CA ILE A 881 -33.19 -16.81 -29.18
C ILE A 881 -32.95 -17.76 -27.95
N SER A 882 -34.06 -18.47 -27.64
CA SER A 882 -34.31 -19.81 -27.02
C SER A 882 -33.91 -20.11 -25.57
N SER A 883 -34.67 -20.87 -24.76
CA SER A 883 -35.94 -21.62 -24.83
C SER A 883 -36.26 -22.01 -23.36
N GLY A 884 -37.49 -21.92 -22.82
CA GLY A 884 -38.61 -22.86 -22.95
C GLY A 884 -39.04 -23.36 -21.55
N GLY A 885 -40.33 -23.32 -21.21
CA GLY A 885 -40.89 -24.04 -20.04
C GLY A 885 -42.02 -23.38 -19.23
N SER A 886 -43.24 -23.41 -19.77
CA SER A 886 -44.57 -23.57 -19.12
C SER A 886 -44.83 -23.18 -17.64
N GLU A 887 -45.74 -22.23 -17.44
CA GLU A 887 -46.67 -22.09 -16.29
C GLU A 887 -48.03 -22.74 -16.66
N PRO A 888 -48.86 -23.27 -15.72
CA PRO A 888 -49.81 -22.44 -14.93
C PRO A 888 -50.28 -23.10 -13.58
N PRO A 889 -51.37 -22.66 -12.89
CA PRO A 889 -51.90 -21.33 -12.58
C PRO A 889 -51.98 -21.05 -11.05
N THR A 890 -52.15 -19.78 -10.66
CA THR A 890 -52.36 -19.36 -9.25
C THR A 890 -53.84 -19.50 -8.80
N PRO A 891 -54.10 -19.72 -7.51
CA PRO A 891 -54.79 -18.69 -6.69
C PRO A 891 -54.16 -18.61 -5.28
N GLN A 892 -54.16 -17.53 -4.49
CA GLN A 892 -55.25 -16.63 -4.11
C GLN A 892 -54.63 -15.45 -3.30
N LYS A 893 -55.16 -14.24 -3.44
CA LYS A 893 -54.79 -13.06 -2.63
C LYS A 893 -55.33 -13.20 -1.21
N THR A 894 -54.48 -13.02 -0.20
CA THR A 894 -54.91 -12.52 1.12
C THR A 894 -54.44 -11.07 1.31
N ARG A 895 -55.42 -10.21 1.61
CA ARG A 895 -55.27 -8.80 1.98
C ARG A 895 -54.89 -8.77 3.45
N SER A 896 -53.71 -8.28 3.80
CA SER A 896 -53.43 -7.78 5.15
C SER A 896 -52.61 -6.48 5.08
N SER A 897 -52.93 -5.61 6.01
CA SER A 897 -52.62 -4.20 6.12
C SER A 897 -51.13 -3.87 6.33
N GLY A 898 -50.70 -2.76 5.71
CA GLY A 898 -49.59 -1.89 6.11
C GLY A 898 -48.49 -2.46 7.00
N ARG A 899 -47.45 -3.03 6.39
CA ARG A 899 -46.12 -3.13 7.00
C ARG A 899 -45.09 -2.89 5.90
N ALA A 900 -44.23 -1.88 6.11
CA ALA A 900 -43.07 -1.67 5.25
C ALA A 900 -42.26 -2.98 5.20
N PRO A 901 -41.73 -3.39 4.03
CA PRO A 901 -40.97 -4.62 3.94
C PRO A 901 -39.76 -4.49 4.87
N SER A 902 -39.71 -5.35 5.89
CA SER A 902 -38.53 -5.56 6.71
C SER A 902 -37.36 -5.80 5.77
N ARG A 903 -36.43 -4.85 5.71
CA ARG A 903 -35.12 -5.08 5.10
C ARG A 903 -34.46 -6.16 5.94
N GLU A 904 -34.58 -7.41 5.48
CA GLU A 904 -33.70 -8.48 5.94
C GLU A 904 -32.28 -8.08 5.55
N THR A 905 -31.59 -7.39 6.47
CA THR A 905 -30.14 -7.29 6.46
C THR A 905 -29.63 -8.72 6.53
N THR A 906 -29.02 -9.19 5.46
CA THR A 906 -28.35 -10.49 5.40
C THR A 906 -27.27 -10.48 6.49
N PHE A 907 -27.56 -11.10 7.63
CA PHE A 907 -26.67 -11.17 8.78
C PHE A 907 -25.42 -11.96 8.37
N GLY A 908 -24.25 -11.31 8.39
CA GLY A 908 -22.96 -11.95 8.09
C GLY A 908 -21.99 -11.09 7.27
N GLU A 909 -22.49 -10.12 6.50
CA GLU A 909 -21.65 -9.17 5.78
C GLU A 909 -21.57 -7.84 6.55
N GLN A 910 -20.61 -7.74 7.48
CA GLN A 910 -20.26 -6.41 7.99
C GLN A 910 -19.68 -5.59 6.84
N HIS A 911 -20.34 -4.48 6.55
CA HIS A 911 -19.91 -3.58 5.48
C HIS A 911 -18.54 -3.02 5.86
N ALA A 912 -17.57 -3.11 4.95
CA ALA A 912 -16.20 -2.64 5.16
C ALA A 912 -16.13 -1.21 5.74
N GLY A 913 -17.10 -0.35 5.41
CA GLY A 913 -17.20 1.00 5.93
C GLY A 913 -17.36 1.10 7.46
N PHE A 914 -18.07 0.16 8.11
CA PHE A 914 -18.20 0.17 9.57
C PHE A 914 -16.87 -0.16 10.25
N VAL A 915 -16.13 -1.16 9.75
CA VAL A 915 -14.80 -1.53 10.25
C VAL A 915 -13.83 -0.34 10.14
N GLU A 916 -13.87 0.36 9.00
CA GLU A 916 -13.06 1.56 8.77
C GLU A 916 -13.43 2.73 9.70
N SER A 917 -14.66 2.78 10.23
CA SER A 917 -15.12 3.85 11.11
C SER A 917 -14.67 3.69 12.57
N ILE A 918 -14.19 2.52 12.98
CA ILE A 918 -13.90 2.22 14.39
C ILE A 918 -12.82 3.15 14.97
N ASP A 919 -11.73 3.39 14.24
CA ASP A 919 -10.65 4.27 14.69
C ASP A 919 -11.14 5.70 14.97
N ILE A 920 -11.96 6.25 14.06
CA ILE A 920 -12.57 7.59 14.20
C ILE A 920 -13.42 7.67 15.47
N ARG A 921 -14.22 6.63 15.76
CA ARG A 921 -15.08 6.57 16.95
C ARG A 921 -14.25 6.57 18.24
N LEU A 922 -13.16 5.81 18.26
CA LEU A 922 -12.28 5.68 19.44
C LEU A 922 -11.45 6.95 19.69
N ARG A 923 -10.94 7.59 18.63
CA ARG A 923 -10.23 8.88 18.73
C ARG A 923 -11.13 9.98 19.30
N LEU A 924 -12.37 10.10 18.81
CA LEU A 924 -13.35 11.06 19.34
C LEU A 924 -13.74 10.76 20.78
N PHE A 925 -13.95 9.49 21.14
CA PHE A 925 -14.24 9.13 22.52
C PHE A 925 -13.08 9.49 23.45
N LYS A 926 -11.83 9.22 23.05
CA LYS A 926 -10.64 9.65 23.80
C LYS A 926 -10.60 11.17 24.00
N LEU A 927 -10.86 11.94 22.95
CA LEU A 927 -10.84 13.41 23.03
C LEU A 927 -11.93 13.94 23.98
N LEU A 928 -13.13 13.36 23.94
CA LEU A 928 -14.21 13.67 24.88
C LEU A 928 -13.84 13.35 26.34
N SER A 929 -13.27 12.18 26.58
CA SER A 929 -12.80 11.77 27.90
C SER A 929 -11.74 12.73 28.44
N LEU A 930 -10.76 13.12 27.61
CA LEU A 930 -9.74 14.10 27.96
C LEU A 930 -10.33 15.46 28.32
N ALA A 931 -11.30 15.94 27.51
CA ALA A 931 -11.94 17.22 27.76
C ALA A 931 -12.72 17.23 29.08
N LEU A 932 -13.52 16.19 29.37
CA LEU A 932 -14.27 16.10 30.62
C LEU A 932 -13.37 15.97 31.85
N TRP A 933 -12.29 15.20 31.74
CA TRP A 933 -11.27 15.08 32.79
C TRP A 933 -10.64 16.43 33.11
N GLN A 934 -10.14 17.13 32.09
CA GLN A 934 -9.46 18.41 32.27
C GLN A 934 -10.38 19.50 32.81
N PHE A 935 -11.65 19.51 32.39
CA PHE A 935 -12.65 20.47 32.89
C PHE A 935 -13.23 20.11 34.26
N HIS A 936 -12.65 19.12 34.96
CA HIS A 936 -13.07 18.67 36.29
C HIS A 936 -14.56 18.26 36.36
N LYS A 937 -15.12 17.77 35.24
CA LYS A 937 -16.50 17.29 35.15
C LYS A 937 -16.58 15.77 35.38
N LEU A 938 -16.11 15.32 36.55
CA LEU A 938 -15.98 13.90 36.86
C LEU A 938 -17.32 13.15 36.81
N ASP A 939 -18.41 13.77 37.29
CA ASP A 939 -19.75 13.16 37.22
C ASP A 939 -20.22 12.90 35.77
N GLU A 940 -19.93 13.83 34.86
CA GLU A 940 -20.26 13.68 33.43
C GLU A 940 -19.34 12.65 32.76
N MET A 941 -18.09 12.53 33.22
CA MET A 941 -17.13 11.54 32.75
C MET A 941 -17.57 10.12 33.10
N ASP A 942 -17.94 9.86 34.35
CA ASP A 942 -18.44 8.55 34.79
C ASP A 942 -19.71 8.17 34.02
N ASP A 943 -20.64 9.11 33.87
CA ASP A 943 -21.84 8.94 33.06
C ASP A 943 -21.52 8.66 31.59
N LEU A 944 -20.48 9.27 31.01
CA LEU A 944 -19.99 8.98 29.67
C LEU A 944 -19.50 7.52 29.54
N TYR A 945 -18.64 7.06 30.45
CA TYR A 945 -18.12 5.69 30.44
C TYR A 945 -19.20 4.64 30.64
N ILE A 946 -20.12 4.87 31.59
CA ILE A 946 -21.27 3.98 31.83
C ILE A 946 -22.11 3.87 30.57
N LYS A 947 -22.48 5.00 29.96
CA LYS A 947 -23.29 5.01 28.74
C LYS A 947 -22.56 4.37 27.57
N PHE A 948 -21.24 4.57 27.45
CA PHE A 948 -20.43 3.94 26.41
C PHE A 948 -20.43 2.43 26.56
N ALA A 949 -20.18 1.89 27.75
CA ALA A 949 -20.26 0.45 28.01
C ALA A 949 -21.67 -0.11 27.74
N ALA A 950 -22.72 0.62 28.16
CA ALA A 950 -24.11 0.25 27.86
C ALA A 950 -24.38 0.21 26.35
N GLY A 951 -23.84 1.18 25.60
CA GLY A 951 -23.96 1.25 24.14
C GLY A 951 -23.20 0.14 23.43
N LEU A 952 -21.99 -0.20 23.87
CA LEU A 952 -21.20 -1.30 23.31
C LEU A 952 -21.95 -2.63 23.41
N ARG A 953 -22.65 -2.89 24.52
CA ARG A 953 -23.49 -4.09 24.66
C ARG A 953 -24.52 -4.24 23.53
N VAL A 954 -25.10 -3.13 23.07
CA VAL A 954 -26.19 -3.12 22.07
C VAL A 954 -25.67 -3.36 20.65
N LEU A 955 -24.39 -3.11 20.38
CA LEU A 955 -23.79 -3.35 19.06
C LEU A 955 -23.87 -4.83 18.65
N SER A 956 -23.90 -5.08 17.34
CA SER A 956 -23.77 -6.44 16.80
C SER A 956 -22.49 -7.11 17.28
N LEU A 957 -22.51 -8.44 17.47
CA LEU A 957 -21.38 -9.20 17.98
C LEU A 957 -20.02 -8.93 17.28
N PRO A 958 -19.92 -8.86 15.93
CA PRO A 958 -18.63 -8.61 15.32
C PRO A 958 -18.21 -7.14 15.44
N ALA A 959 -19.15 -6.19 15.54
CA ALA A 959 -18.86 -4.78 15.80
C ALA A 959 -18.33 -4.59 17.23
N PHE A 960 -18.95 -5.26 18.19
CA PHE A 960 -18.48 -5.33 19.57
C PHE A 960 -17.06 -5.89 19.65
N ALA A 961 -16.80 -7.02 18.96
CA ALA A 961 -15.49 -7.64 18.94
C ALA A 961 -14.42 -6.69 18.40
N LEU A 962 -14.70 -5.98 17.31
CA LEU A 962 -13.77 -5.01 16.72
C LEU A 962 -13.43 -3.84 17.68
N VAL A 963 -14.38 -3.37 18.48
CA VAL A 963 -14.12 -2.27 19.42
C VAL A 963 -13.34 -2.74 20.65
N VAL A 964 -13.65 -3.93 21.17
CA VAL A 964 -13.10 -4.42 22.45
C VAL A 964 -11.74 -5.13 22.29
N THR A 965 -11.42 -5.67 21.10
CA THR A 965 -10.21 -6.50 20.87
C THR A 965 -9.07 -5.80 20.13
N GLN A 966 -9.20 -4.52 19.74
CA GLN A 966 -8.18 -3.84 18.93
C GLN A 966 -6.85 -3.65 19.68
N ARG A 967 -5.77 -4.25 19.16
CA ARG A 967 -4.40 -4.15 19.70
C ARG A 967 -3.77 -2.76 19.62
N HIS A 968 -4.27 -1.89 18.75
CA HIS A 968 -3.86 -0.48 18.62
C HIS A 968 -5.06 0.41 18.95
N ASN A 969 -5.65 0.19 20.13
CA ASN A 969 -6.79 0.99 20.57
C ASN A 969 -6.34 2.43 20.80
N ALA A 970 -7.03 3.40 20.19
CA ALA A 970 -6.72 4.81 20.37
C ALA A 970 -7.04 5.31 21.80
N LEU A 971 -7.82 4.56 22.59
CA LEU A 971 -8.15 4.87 23.98
C LEU A 971 -6.92 4.89 24.89
N ILE A 972 -6.94 5.82 25.85
CA ILE A 972 -5.95 5.96 26.92
C ILE A 972 -5.92 4.66 27.74
N PRO A 973 -4.76 3.98 27.93
CA PRO A 973 -4.66 2.68 28.60
C PRO A 973 -5.41 2.58 29.93
N GLU A 974 -5.37 3.65 30.73
CA GLU A 974 -6.00 3.78 32.04
C GLU A 974 -7.54 3.68 31.98
N THR A 975 -8.13 3.95 30.81
CA THR A 975 -9.59 3.95 30.62
C THR A 975 -10.17 2.58 30.25
N HIS A 976 -9.31 1.65 29.80
CA HIS A 976 -9.75 0.31 29.39
C HIS A 976 -10.32 -0.51 30.55
N PRO A 977 -9.70 -0.53 31.76
CA PRO A 977 -10.28 -1.18 32.94
C PRO A 977 -11.69 -0.67 33.26
N THR A 978 -11.92 0.64 33.20
CA THR A 978 -13.22 1.27 33.50
C THR A 978 -14.29 0.83 32.50
N VAL A 979 -13.98 0.84 31.19
CA VAL A 979 -14.91 0.38 30.14
C VAL A 979 -15.24 -1.11 30.33
N LEU A 980 -14.24 -1.95 30.64
CA LEU A 980 -14.46 -3.38 30.87
C LEU A 980 -15.27 -3.66 32.13
N LYS A 981 -15.02 -2.96 33.24
CA LYS A 981 -15.84 -3.05 34.46
C LYS A 981 -17.29 -2.66 34.17
N GLY A 982 -17.53 -1.59 33.40
CA GLY A 982 -18.86 -1.20 32.95
C GLY A 982 -19.53 -2.28 32.08
N LEU A 983 -18.78 -2.90 31.17
CA LEU A 983 -19.27 -4.01 30.35
C LEU A 983 -19.64 -5.23 31.20
N PHE A 984 -18.82 -5.59 32.19
CA PHE A 984 -19.14 -6.67 33.12
C PHE A 984 -20.40 -6.37 33.93
N HIS A 985 -20.56 -5.14 34.41
CA HIS A 985 -21.77 -4.72 35.12
C HIS A 985 -23.03 -4.89 34.26
N HIS A 986 -22.95 -4.56 32.96
CA HIS A 986 -24.08 -4.75 32.05
C HIS A 986 -24.28 -6.20 31.60
N LEU A 987 -23.23 -6.99 31.43
CA LEU A 987 -23.33 -8.37 30.93
C LEU A 987 -23.61 -9.39 32.04
N LEU A 988 -23.28 -9.11 33.30
CA LEU A 988 -23.52 -9.96 34.45
C LEU A 988 -24.73 -9.46 35.26
N SER A 989 -25.31 -10.33 36.10
CA SER A 989 -26.41 -9.95 37.00
C SER A 989 -26.12 -10.24 38.47
N ARG A 990 -25.28 -11.25 38.75
CA ARG A 990 -24.82 -11.59 40.10
C ARG A 990 -23.33 -11.84 40.06
N TYR A 991 -22.58 -11.00 40.75
CA TYR A 991 -21.16 -11.15 40.99
C TYR A 991 -20.79 -10.52 42.33
N LYS A 992 -19.66 -10.93 42.91
CA LYS A 992 -19.13 -10.30 44.14
C LYS A 992 -18.73 -8.86 43.82
N GLN A 993 -19.03 -7.93 44.73
CA GLN A 993 -18.63 -6.54 44.54
C GLN A 993 -17.10 -6.42 44.51
N PRO A 994 -16.50 -5.78 43.49
CA PRO A 994 -15.04 -5.67 43.35
C PRO A 994 -14.36 -5.04 44.56
N GLY A 995 -14.96 -3.98 45.13
CA GLY A 995 -14.44 -3.32 46.33
C GLY A 995 -14.42 -4.17 47.61
N LEU A 996 -15.15 -5.29 47.66
CA LEU A 996 -15.06 -6.26 48.78
C LEU A 996 -13.93 -7.28 48.58
N VAL A 997 -13.41 -7.41 47.36
CA VAL A 997 -12.40 -8.41 46.99
C VAL A 997 -11.01 -7.78 46.94
N ASP A 998 -10.91 -6.56 46.41
CA ASP A 998 -9.66 -5.80 46.29
C ASP A 998 -9.99 -4.30 46.46
N PRO A 999 -10.04 -3.79 47.70
CA PRO A 999 -10.41 -2.41 48.00
C PRO A 999 -9.43 -1.40 47.38
N GLU A 1000 -8.13 -1.72 47.38
CA GLU A 1000 -7.07 -0.85 46.86
C GLU A 1000 -7.14 -0.74 45.33
N GLY A 1001 -7.34 -1.86 44.63
CA GLY A 1001 -7.53 -1.87 43.18
C GLY A 1001 -8.80 -1.13 42.73
N GLU A 1002 -9.86 -1.16 43.53
CA GLU A 1002 -11.11 -0.45 43.23
C GLU A 1002 -10.96 1.06 43.40
N GLN A 1003 -10.26 1.52 44.44
CA GLN A 1003 -9.92 2.93 44.62
C GLN A 1003 -9.03 3.46 43.48
N ALA A 1004 -8.15 2.64 42.93
CA ALA A 1004 -7.30 2.99 41.80
C ALA A 1004 -7.97 2.80 40.42
N ALA A 1005 -9.27 2.48 40.37
CA ALA A 1005 -10.01 2.12 39.14
C ALA A 1005 -9.35 1.00 38.28
N ALA A 1006 -8.44 0.22 38.86
CA ALA A 1006 -7.68 -0.82 38.17
C ALA A 1006 -8.46 -2.14 38.11
N LEU A 1007 -8.15 -2.99 37.12
CA LEU A 1007 -8.66 -4.35 37.03
C LEU A 1007 -7.56 -5.35 37.43
N SER A 1008 -7.65 -5.95 38.61
CA SER A 1008 -6.65 -6.92 39.10
C SER A 1008 -6.99 -8.37 38.69
N SER A 1009 -5.97 -9.24 38.74
CA SER A 1009 -6.09 -10.69 38.52
C SER A 1009 -7.15 -11.32 39.45
N ILE A 1010 -7.15 -10.95 40.72
CA ILE A 1010 -8.07 -11.48 41.74
C ILE A 1010 -9.50 -10.98 41.49
N MET A 1011 -9.69 -9.70 41.13
CA MET A 1011 -11.00 -9.18 40.73
C MET A 1011 -11.54 -9.95 39.53
N LEU A 1012 -10.71 -10.16 38.50
CA LEU A 1012 -11.11 -10.93 37.32
C LEU A 1012 -11.53 -12.36 37.71
N ALA A 1013 -10.72 -13.05 38.52
CA ALA A 1013 -11.00 -14.42 38.94
C ALA A 1013 -12.28 -14.54 39.78
N ARG A 1014 -12.42 -13.75 40.84
CA ARG A 1014 -13.47 -13.93 41.86
C ARG A 1014 -14.78 -13.22 41.54
N CYS A 1015 -14.73 -12.15 40.75
CA CYS A 1015 -15.92 -11.35 40.44
C CYS A 1015 -16.46 -11.63 39.04
N TYR A 1016 -15.62 -11.82 38.02
CA TYR A 1016 -16.09 -11.74 36.64
C TYR A 1016 -15.98 -13.05 35.86
N ALA A 1017 -14.80 -13.69 35.86
CA ALA A 1017 -14.46 -14.79 34.96
C ALA A 1017 -15.32 -16.06 35.19
N LEU A 1018 -15.69 -16.33 36.45
CA LEU A 1018 -16.47 -17.50 36.90
C LEU A 1018 -17.90 -17.57 36.34
N HIS A 1019 -18.44 -16.44 35.88
CA HIS A 1019 -19.87 -16.32 35.60
C HIS A 1019 -20.19 -16.40 34.10
N ALA A 1020 -21.42 -16.79 33.81
CA ALA A 1020 -22.03 -16.68 32.49
C ALA A 1020 -22.86 -15.39 32.40
N ALA A 1021 -23.12 -14.91 31.17
CA ALA A 1021 -23.86 -13.67 30.96
C ALA A 1021 -25.28 -13.75 31.55
N ASN A 1022 -25.88 -12.60 31.85
CA ASN A 1022 -27.21 -12.52 32.45
C ASN A 1022 -28.32 -13.10 31.55
N SER A 1023 -28.14 -13.09 30.22
CA SER A 1023 -29.06 -13.71 29.28
C SER A 1023 -28.63 -15.13 28.86
N THR A 1024 -29.59 -15.90 28.35
CA THR A 1024 -29.36 -17.21 27.71
C THR A 1024 -28.98 -17.07 26.23
N SER A 1025 -28.78 -15.84 25.73
CA SER A 1025 -28.37 -15.60 24.35
C SER A 1025 -26.93 -16.03 24.12
N ALA A 1026 -26.68 -16.73 23.01
CA ALA A 1026 -25.33 -17.05 22.55
C ALA A 1026 -24.49 -15.77 22.35
N GLU A 1027 -25.12 -14.70 21.87
CA GLU A 1027 -24.47 -13.42 21.58
C GLU A 1027 -23.93 -12.74 22.85
N ASP A 1028 -24.74 -12.60 23.91
CA ASP A 1028 -24.29 -11.96 25.16
C ASP A 1028 -23.19 -12.77 25.85
N ASN A 1029 -23.26 -14.11 25.78
CA ASN A 1029 -22.21 -14.98 26.33
C ASN A 1029 -20.91 -14.89 25.51
N ALA A 1030 -21.00 -14.73 24.19
CA ALA A 1030 -19.85 -14.46 23.33
C ALA A 1030 -19.22 -13.09 23.65
N LYS A 1031 -20.04 -12.03 23.81
CA LYS A 1031 -19.57 -10.69 24.23
C LYS A 1031 -18.85 -10.73 25.57
N LEU A 1032 -19.40 -11.46 26.55
CA LEU A 1032 -18.77 -11.63 27.86
C LEU A 1032 -17.42 -12.36 27.75
N SER A 1033 -17.35 -13.43 26.94
CA SER A 1033 -16.10 -14.16 26.72
C SER A 1033 -15.01 -13.27 26.10
N ILE A 1034 -15.36 -12.45 25.12
CA ILE A 1034 -14.44 -11.49 24.49
C ILE A 1034 -14.01 -10.38 25.46
N ALA A 1035 -14.91 -9.91 26.32
CA ALA A 1035 -14.55 -8.93 27.37
C ALA A 1035 -13.56 -9.52 28.39
N ILE A 1036 -13.74 -10.78 28.78
CA ILE A 1036 -12.79 -11.50 29.67
C ILE A 1036 -11.43 -11.69 28.97
N GLU A 1037 -11.43 -11.99 27.67
CA GLU A 1037 -10.21 -12.10 26.87
C GLU A 1037 -9.42 -10.78 26.84
N SER A 1038 -10.10 -9.67 26.60
CA SER A 1038 -9.50 -8.32 26.62
C SER A 1038 -8.99 -7.94 28.01
N ALA A 1039 -9.76 -8.24 29.07
CA ALA A 1039 -9.35 -8.03 30.46
C ALA A 1039 -8.06 -8.79 30.82
N LEU A 1040 -7.96 -10.06 30.42
CA LEU A 1040 -6.80 -10.89 30.73
C LEU A 1040 -5.55 -10.41 29.97
N GLN A 1041 -5.71 -9.95 28.74
CA GLN A 1041 -4.63 -9.31 27.97
C GLN A 1041 -4.14 -8.02 28.62
N LEU A 1042 -5.04 -7.16 29.12
CA LEU A 1042 -4.66 -5.92 29.81
C LEU A 1042 -3.91 -6.19 31.11
N ILE A 1043 -4.39 -7.16 31.91
CA ILE A 1043 -3.71 -7.55 33.15
C ILE A 1043 -2.28 -8.02 32.84
N TRP A 1044 -2.12 -8.85 31.79
CA TRP A 1044 -0.81 -9.31 31.34
C TRP A 1044 0.09 -8.16 30.88
N MET A 1045 -0.40 -7.25 30.02
CA MET A 1045 0.38 -6.10 29.54
C MET A 1045 0.76 -5.11 30.64
N SER A 1046 -0.07 -4.97 31.68
CA SER A 1046 0.22 -4.10 32.82
C SER A 1046 1.22 -4.70 33.82
N ASN A 1047 1.69 -5.93 33.59
CA ASN A 1047 2.54 -6.71 34.49
C ASN A 1047 1.97 -6.85 35.93
N LYS A 1048 0.65 -6.66 36.10
CA LYS A 1048 -0.08 -6.83 37.37
C LYS A 1048 -0.62 -8.25 37.51
N VAL A 1049 0.13 -9.20 36.99
CA VAL A 1049 -0.22 -10.61 37.06
C VAL A 1049 0.18 -11.10 38.45
N GLY A 1050 -0.82 -11.53 39.20
CA GLY A 1050 -0.67 -11.99 40.57
C GLY A 1050 0.33 -13.13 40.75
N ASN A 1051 0.76 -13.37 41.99
CA ASN A 1051 1.66 -14.47 42.37
C ASN A 1051 1.13 -15.83 41.89
N ASP A 1052 1.97 -16.87 41.82
CA ASP A 1052 1.61 -18.22 41.32
C ASP A 1052 0.29 -18.79 41.86
N LYS A 1053 -0.01 -18.51 43.14
CA LYS A 1053 -1.27 -18.92 43.77
C LYS A 1053 -2.49 -18.23 43.16
N GLU A 1054 -2.38 -16.94 42.88
CA GLU A 1054 -3.43 -16.12 42.24
C GLU A 1054 -3.58 -16.50 40.77
N MET A 1055 -2.48 -16.78 40.08
CA MET A 1055 -2.53 -17.27 38.69
C MET A 1055 -3.28 -18.60 38.59
N ARG A 1056 -3.01 -19.56 39.48
CA ARG A 1056 -3.78 -20.82 39.53
C ARG A 1056 -5.26 -20.58 39.79
N GLU A 1057 -5.59 -19.60 40.63
CA GLU A 1057 -6.98 -19.22 40.90
C GLU A 1057 -7.66 -18.62 39.67
N VAL A 1058 -6.97 -17.73 38.93
CA VAL A 1058 -7.45 -17.17 37.65
C VAL A 1058 -7.73 -18.27 36.63
N VAL A 1059 -6.81 -19.22 36.48
CA VAL A 1059 -6.95 -20.33 35.53
C VAL A 1059 -8.17 -21.19 35.86
N GLY A 1060 -8.31 -21.59 37.13
CA GLY A 1060 -9.47 -22.34 37.60
C GLY A 1060 -10.79 -21.58 37.41
N ALA A 1061 -10.78 -20.26 37.66
CA ALA A 1061 -11.94 -19.40 37.47
C ALA A 1061 -12.36 -19.27 36.01
N VAL A 1062 -11.40 -19.08 35.10
CA VAL A 1062 -11.67 -18.94 33.66
C VAL A 1062 -12.20 -20.24 33.07
N GLU A 1063 -11.62 -21.40 33.40
CA GLU A 1063 -12.12 -22.71 32.90
C GLU A 1063 -13.53 -23.00 33.42
N THR A 1064 -13.78 -22.76 34.71
CA THR A 1064 -15.12 -22.88 35.30
C THR A 1064 -16.10 -21.95 34.58
N GLY A 1065 -15.68 -20.72 34.27
CA GLY A 1065 -16.46 -19.76 33.52
C GLY A 1065 -16.76 -20.16 32.08
N ILE A 1066 -15.79 -20.75 31.37
CA ILE A 1066 -15.97 -21.26 30.00
C ILE A 1066 -17.07 -22.33 30.01
N ALA A 1067 -16.96 -23.30 30.92
CA ALA A 1067 -17.97 -24.35 31.09
C ALA A 1067 -19.35 -23.77 31.43
N ALA A 1068 -19.42 -22.77 32.32
CA ALA A 1068 -20.67 -22.10 32.69
C ALA A 1068 -21.33 -21.40 31.49
N ARG A 1069 -20.56 -20.68 30.67
CA ARG A 1069 -21.05 -19.99 29.46
C ARG A 1069 -21.54 -20.99 28.42
N GLU A 1070 -20.77 -22.03 28.10
CA GLU A 1070 -21.16 -23.05 27.12
C GLU A 1070 -22.40 -23.83 27.53
N ASN A 1071 -22.52 -24.20 28.81
CA ASN A 1071 -23.68 -24.93 29.33
C ASN A 1071 -24.94 -24.06 29.28
N LYS A 1072 -24.84 -22.77 29.62
CA LYS A 1072 -25.99 -21.86 29.63
C LYS A 1072 -26.61 -21.66 28.25
N VAL A 1073 -25.80 -21.69 27.19
CA VAL A 1073 -26.29 -21.57 25.81
C VAL A 1073 -26.88 -22.91 25.30
N LYS A 1074 -26.32 -24.06 25.71
CA LYS A 1074 -26.84 -25.41 25.33
C LYS A 1074 -28.27 -25.68 25.82
N VAL A 1075 -28.68 -25.13 26.95
CA VAL A 1075 -30.03 -25.33 27.54
C VAL A 1075 -31.16 -24.84 26.61
N LYS A 1076 -30.95 -23.77 25.84
CA LYS A 1076 -31.97 -23.20 24.94
C LYS A 1076 -32.22 -24.05 23.68
N ARG A 1077 -31.20 -24.77 23.20
CA ARG A 1077 -31.27 -25.60 21.98
C ARG A 1077 -32.25 -26.79 22.12
N LYS A 1078 -32.54 -27.22 23.36
CA LYS A 1078 -33.54 -28.27 23.65
C LYS A 1078 -35.00 -27.77 23.64
N SER A 1079 -35.24 -26.46 23.69
CA SER A 1079 -36.58 -25.88 23.88
C SER A 1079 -37.26 -25.37 22.60
N GLY A 1080 -36.58 -25.31 21.45
CA GLY A 1080 -37.16 -24.77 20.21
C GLY A 1080 -36.72 -25.53 18.97
N LYS A 1081 -37.61 -26.35 18.41
CA LYS A 1081 -37.51 -26.85 17.03
C LYS A 1081 -37.83 -25.66 16.10
N ASN A 1082 -36.83 -24.87 15.75
CA ASN A 1082 -36.86 -24.01 14.56
C ASN A 1082 -35.41 -23.75 14.13
N THR A 1083 -35.19 -23.75 12.82
CA THR A 1083 -33.91 -23.52 12.14
C THR A 1083 -33.16 -22.33 12.76
N ALA A 1084 -32.01 -22.61 13.40
CA ALA A 1084 -31.17 -21.57 13.98
C ALA A 1084 -30.74 -20.59 12.86
N GLY A 1085 -31.03 -19.31 13.04
CA GLY A 1085 -30.65 -18.27 12.09
C GLY A 1085 -29.12 -18.11 12.02
N SER A 1086 -28.62 -17.61 10.88
CA SER A 1086 -27.18 -17.43 10.63
C SER A 1086 -26.45 -16.64 11.75
N ALA A 1087 -27.10 -15.67 12.39
CA ALA A 1087 -26.54 -14.89 13.49
C ALA A 1087 -26.29 -15.72 14.78
N GLU A 1088 -27.15 -16.69 15.08
CA GLU A 1088 -27.01 -17.54 16.27
C GLU A 1088 -25.86 -18.54 16.08
N VAL A 1089 -25.67 -19.05 14.86
CA VAL A 1089 -24.53 -19.91 14.50
C VAL A 1089 -23.21 -19.15 14.64
N MET A 1090 -23.13 -17.92 14.12
CA MET A 1090 -21.95 -17.07 14.26
C MET A 1090 -21.64 -16.77 15.74
N ALA A 1091 -22.65 -16.49 16.56
CA ALA A 1091 -22.46 -16.24 17.99
C ALA A 1091 -21.88 -17.47 18.73
N HIS A 1092 -22.34 -18.67 18.38
CA HIS A 1092 -21.79 -19.91 18.90
C HIS A 1092 -20.33 -20.15 18.49
N GLU A 1093 -20.01 -19.91 17.22
CA GLU A 1093 -18.65 -20.05 16.70
C GLU A 1093 -17.68 -19.06 17.36
N MET A 1094 -18.08 -17.79 17.48
CA MET A 1094 -17.27 -16.77 18.15
C MET A 1094 -17.06 -17.06 19.64
N LEU A 1095 -18.07 -17.59 20.33
CA LEU A 1095 -17.94 -18.04 21.72
C LEU A 1095 -16.91 -19.17 21.83
N SER A 1096 -17.01 -20.20 20.98
CA SER A 1096 -16.06 -21.34 20.97
C SER A 1096 -14.63 -20.86 20.69
N ASN A 1097 -14.46 -20.02 19.67
CA ASN A 1097 -13.15 -19.48 19.30
C ASN A 1097 -12.55 -18.60 20.41
N SER A 1098 -13.37 -17.83 21.14
CA SER A 1098 -12.91 -17.04 22.29
C SER A 1098 -12.50 -17.95 23.45
N SER A 1099 -13.24 -19.02 23.73
CA SER A 1099 -12.86 -20.02 24.74
C SER A 1099 -11.49 -20.62 24.45
N GLU A 1100 -11.21 -21.02 23.20
CA GLU A 1100 -9.89 -21.54 22.81
C GLU A 1100 -8.77 -20.50 22.96
N ARG A 1101 -9.02 -19.25 22.55
CA ARG A 1101 -8.03 -18.17 22.71
C ARG A 1101 -7.75 -17.87 24.18
N LEU A 1102 -8.75 -17.92 25.05
CA LEU A 1102 -8.56 -17.77 26.49
C LEU A 1102 -7.63 -18.83 27.06
N ARG A 1103 -7.80 -20.10 26.65
CA ARG A 1103 -6.90 -21.21 27.06
C ARG A 1103 -5.47 -20.97 26.62
N ILE A 1104 -5.28 -20.65 25.34
CA ILE A 1104 -3.96 -20.34 24.78
C ILE A 1104 -3.32 -19.16 25.51
N LEU A 1105 -4.10 -18.11 25.82
CA LEU A 1105 -3.59 -16.94 26.53
C LEU A 1105 -3.14 -17.30 27.95
N LEU A 1106 -3.88 -18.15 28.66
CA LEU A 1106 -3.50 -18.65 29.98
C LEU A 1106 -2.22 -19.49 29.92
N ASP A 1107 -2.09 -20.39 28.94
CA ASP A 1107 -0.87 -21.19 28.74
C ASP A 1107 0.36 -20.31 28.50
N VAL A 1108 0.20 -19.25 27.68
CA VAL A 1108 1.27 -18.28 27.41
C VAL A 1108 1.63 -17.50 28.67
N ILE A 1109 0.64 -16.98 29.41
CA ILE A 1109 0.89 -16.22 30.64
C ILE A 1109 1.62 -17.07 31.68
N GLN A 1110 1.22 -18.35 31.85
CA GLN A 1110 1.90 -19.29 32.73
C GLN A 1110 3.34 -19.57 32.30
N ALA A 1111 3.58 -19.76 30.99
CA ALA A 1111 4.92 -19.98 30.45
C ALA A 1111 5.83 -18.76 30.63
N THR A 1112 5.29 -17.55 30.50
CA THR A 1112 6.07 -16.31 30.72
C THR A 1112 6.34 -16.04 32.19
N HIS A 1113 5.41 -16.34 33.09
CA HIS A 1113 5.63 -16.20 34.54
C HIS A 1113 6.65 -17.20 35.09
N GLY A 1114 6.60 -18.45 34.62
CA GLY A 1114 7.54 -19.49 35.03
C GLY A 1114 8.98 -19.30 34.53
N ALA A 1115 9.22 -18.34 33.62
CA ALA A 1115 10.56 -17.97 33.16
C ALA A 1115 11.12 -16.72 33.86
N ALA A 1116 10.28 -15.98 34.61
CA ALA A 1116 10.63 -14.76 35.33
C ALA A 1116 10.80 -14.97 36.86
N ALA A 1117 10.33 -16.11 37.38
CA ALA A 1117 10.64 -16.62 38.73
C ALA A 1117 11.82 -17.60 38.67
#